data_AF-A0A351AGU0-F1
#
_entry.id   AF-A0A351AGU0-F1
#
_cell.length_a   1.000
_cell.length_b   1.000
_cell.length_c   1.000
_cell.angle_alpha   90.00
_cell.angle_beta   90.00
_cell.angle_gamma   90.00
#
_symmetry.space_group_name_H-M   'P 1'
#
loop_
_entity.id
_entity.type
_entity.pdbx_description
1 polymer ?
#
loop_
_entity_poly.entity_id
_entity_poly.type
_entity_poly.pdbx_seq_one_letter_code
_entity_poly.pdbx_strand_id
1 'polypeptide(L)'
;MASLLLGAAAGAWAQGLALDVAQGRNQSLDAQIDDALVRLGAESVASAYAQRRGRTAFAASPVAITLYRDGVKLPFQPRGRAGDLSLEFETTGTRVFPTSYRQHLEATFTQAKATMDAIYGPALRNVTIRVRNYDADLPDRAAVAGGAFVANAPDGPEIRFPVYNNSTAASIHFIHCLLLAYQADRPYPIDSFQEGLARAATIQVARTTGALPNSPSIDAVNAVLDAAYDVSTFYDWWNQPSLAAPRFIAPNLVSTPLPAGGSTGGIFLLRFQMAGTAWNRLLAEVPGFLVQFNARYQLSPASYPNEASLVALGQVALDAAAGRANATVEGKTFAQWFEEQRVLDSDLIPGPKLHVQAFPLDPTPGSSDFGVFAIVANAFQLEPNGNETLFGGRAFPVYWREDGTRFLTSVQDDVLEIAGAYGSVAPNFPATSGTTPYRTLVDVPFAGLLTRLSLPAGSVATGSAPVPRNLYGTVRGVPSTGSYVVRVTSSRLSGPVDIPVQRFAFGTTISDANFTPAQPLRIQVFRDNVQVIDRLFNKGYGPVALDLRGAGDLAPIGVTLPAGLSLYAPIGTPYRHRADRVLGLTENQTLLGRWSPSTGQFDLFPNEGGMMAGRGAYLSLGSAVNRTVRGVRDTSEPVSIPLEPGWNMVANPLNEDIPFSRITVTTTTEAPAIYSQARGTIIGTTMFGFGRDNVNIYQGSLTPLSTVPRGAAFWVRCDRTEGAIMTFTPSSFGAGTRTGGNVAEPKPDWEMIVQVTGGGRTSRALIGQSRRASDTFDRAWDSGMPPLAGGLQVQVGPSLYRDIRGAGRAQTYRVTLTGLRPGTEYKLMLGRKLLYRAATLTDRRTGASKYYPRGGTYTFRATQETHEFDLRTGTGR
;
A
#
# COMPACT_ATOMS: atom_id res chain seq x y z
N MET A 1 -12.15 24.66 26.01
CA MET A 1 -13.53 24.16 26.11
C MET A 1 -14.43 25.00 25.20
N ALA A 2 -14.65 24.54 23.98
CA ALA A 2 -15.79 24.85 23.11
C ALA A 2 -15.71 23.82 21.98
N SER A 3 -16.35 22.69 22.23
CA SER A 3 -16.44 21.50 21.41
C SER A 3 -17.28 21.77 20.16
N LEU A 4 -16.66 21.73 18.98
CA LEU A 4 -17.35 21.57 17.71
C LEU A 4 -17.76 20.09 17.57
N LEU A 5 -19.02 19.83 17.87
CA LEU A 5 -19.72 18.58 17.59
C LEU A 5 -19.85 18.40 16.07
N LEU A 6 -18.92 17.67 15.46
CA LEU A 6 -19.14 17.04 14.17
C LEU A 6 -19.90 15.73 14.43
N GLY A 7 -21.21 15.77 14.18
CA GLY A 7 -22.06 14.60 14.23
C GLY A 7 -21.61 13.57 13.19
N ALA A 8 -21.37 12.34 13.64
CA ALA A 8 -21.20 11.17 12.80
C ALA A 8 -22.49 10.92 12.01
N ALA A 9 -22.57 11.42 10.78
CA ALA A 9 -23.58 11.00 9.82
C ALA A 9 -23.12 9.68 9.20
N ALA A 10 -23.87 8.61 9.48
CA ALA A 10 -23.71 7.33 8.83
C ALA A 10 -23.89 7.49 7.30
N GLY A 11 -22.86 7.07 6.56
CA GLY A 11 -22.85 6.61 5.17
C GLY A 11 -24.00 7.02 4.25
N ALA A 12 -23.95 8.24 3.72
CA ALA A 12 -24.41 8.50 2.36
C ALA A 12 -23.15 8.71 1.51
N TRP A 13 -22.89 7.79 0.57
CA TRP A 13 -21.87 7.97 -0.45
C TRP A 13 -22.21 9.23 -1.22
N ALA A 14 -21.48 10.33 -1.01
CA ALA A 14 -21.57 11.46 -1.92
C ALA A 14 -21.21 10.97 -3.34
N GLN A 15 -21.82 11.54 -4.38
CA GLN A 15 -21.56 11.18 -5.78
C GLN A 15 -20.61 12.22 -6.40
N GLY A 16 -19.41 11.83 -6.84
CA GLY A 16 -18.39 12.81 -7.29
C GLY A 16 -17.87 13.70 -6.16
N LEU A 17 -16.97 14.65 -6.45
CA LEU A 17 -16.45 15.55 -5.42
C LEU A 17 -17.60 16.43 -4.90
N ALA A 18 -17.93 16.33 -3.60
CA ALA A 18 -19.01 17.11 -2.99
C ALA A 18 -18.48 18.43 -2.45
N LEU A 19 -19.13 19.54 -2.83
CA LEU A 19 -18.83 20.86 -2.31
C LEU A 19 -20.09 21.46 -1.67
N ASP A 20 -20.00 21.85 -0.39
CA ASP A 20 -21.06 22.57 0.31
C ASP A 20 -20.97 24.09 0.06
N VAL A 21 -22.11 24.71 -0.23
CA VAL A 21 -22.24 26.16 -0.43
C VAL A 21 -22.86 26.78 0.84
N ALA A 22 -22.24 27.82 1.41
CA ALA A 22 -22.62 28.41 2.70
C ALA A 22 -23.98 29.17 2.70
N GLN A 23 -24.61 29.33 3.87
CA GLN A 23 -25.79 30.20 4.05
C GLN A 23 -25.41 31.69 3.99
N GLY A 24 -25.74 32.37 2.89
CA GLY A 24 -25.80 33.83 2.87
C GLY A 24 -27.24 34.35 2.81
N ARG A 25 -27.65 35.14 3.80
CA ARG A 25 -28.82 36.02 3.71
C ARG A 25 -28.39 37.24 2.86
N ASN A 26 -28.95 37.40 1.66
CA ASN A 26 -28.78 38.52 0.73
C ASN A 26 -27.65 38.47 -0.33
N GLN A 27 -27.09 37.31 -0.66
CA GLN A 27 -26.29 37.15 -1.89
C GLN A 27 -27.03 36.20 -2.85
N SER A 28 -26.99 36.45 -4.16
CA SER A 28 -27.47 35.45 -5.14
C SER A 28 -26.66 34.17 -4.94
N LEU A 29 -27.29 33.02 -5.17
CA LEU A 29 -26.64 31.72 -5.09
C LEU A 29 -25.34 31.69 -5.92
N ASP A 30 -25.33 32.37 -7.06
CA ASP A 30 -24.18 32.48 -7.96
C ASP A 30 -23.00 33.19 -7.29
N ALA A 31 -23.25 34.28 -6.55
CA ALA A 31 -22.19 35.00 -5.83
C ALA A 31 -21.62 34.19 -4.65
N GLN A 32 -22.43 33.35 -3.99
CA GLN A 32 -21.97 32.47 -2.91
C GLN A 32 -21.17 31.27 -3.44
N ILE A 33 -21.56 30.74 -4.59
CA ILE A 33 -20.82 29.69 -5.30
C ILE A 33 -19.51 30.26 -5.84
N ASP A 34 -19.56 31.40 -6.53
CA ASP A 34 -18.37 32.09 -7.01
C ASP A 34 -17.46 32.50 -5.87
N ASP A 35 -17.95 32.95 -4.71
CA ASP A 35 -17.12 33.25 -3.55
C ASP A 35 -16.54 31.99 -2.87
N ALA A 36 -17.31 30.90 -2.75
CA ALA A 36 -16.79 29.62 -2.26
C ALA A 36 -15.70 29.04 -3.19
N LEU A 37 -15.83 29.26 -4.50
CA LEU A 37 -14.89 28.81 -5.52
C LEU A 37 -13.73 29.78 -5.76
N VAL A 38 -13.93 31.08 -5.57
CA VAL A 38 -12.87 32.10 -5.60
C VAL A 38 -12.06 32.01 -4.32
N ARG A 39 -12.62 31.65 -3.16
CA ARG A 39 -11.80 31.28 -1.98
C ARG A 39 -11.00 30.00 -2.23
N LEU A 40 -11.55 29.06 -3.00
CA LEU A 40 -10.87 27.83 -3.45
C LEU A 40 -9.75 28.11 -4.48
N GLY A 41 -9.91 29.13 -5.33
CA GLY A 41 -8.92 29.57 -6.32
C GLY A 41 -7.91 30.61 -5.79
N ALA A 42 -8.30 31.51 -4.90
CA ALA A 42 -7.46 32.60 -4.39
C ALA A 42 -6.36 32.10 -3.43
N GLU A 43 -6.54 30.93 -2.79
CA GLU A 43 -5.48 30.27 -2.03
C GLU A 43 -4.38 29.68 -2.94
N SER A 44 -4.65 29.47 -4.24
CA SER A 44 -3.72 28.89 -5.23
C SER A 44 -2.80 29.90 -5.94
N VAL A 45 -3.20 31.17 -6.04
CA VAL A 45 -2.48 32.19 -6.82
C VAL A 45 -1.10 32.54 -6.23
N ALA A 46 -0.90 32.32 -4.93
CA ALA A 46 0.39 32.56 -4.27
C ALA A 46 1.48 31.53 -4.66
N SER A 47 1.12 30.34 -5.16
CA SER A 47 2.06 29.27 -5.53
C SER A 47 2.46 29.33 -7.02
N ALA A 48 1.54 29.74 -7.90
CA ALA A 48 1.74 29.86 -9.34
C ALA A 48 2.80 30.91 -9.73
N TYR A 49 2.97 31.96 -8.92
CA TYR A 49 4.03 32.97 -9.13
C TYR A 49 5.44 32.44 -8.83
N ALA A 50 5.59 31.42 -7.99
CA ALA A 50 6.89 30.83 -7.64
C ALA A 50 7.38 29.78 -8.66
N GLN A 51 6.47 29.11 -9.39
CA GLN A 51 6.81 28.03 -10.33
C GLN A 51 7.08 28.50 -11.77
N ARG A 52 6.73 29.74 -12.13
CA ARG A 52 6.95 30.33 -13.48
C ARG A 52 8.43 30.62 -13.84
N ARG A 53 9.42 30.27 -12.99
CA ARG A 53 10.86 30.53 -13.23
C ARG A 53 11.71 29.34 -13.72
N GLY A 54 11.09 28.32 -14.31
CA GLY A 54 11.79 27.44 -15.27
C GLY A 54 12.00 25.99 -14.82
N ARG A 55 10.95 25.17 -14.92
CA ARG A 55 10.98 23.72 -15.15
C ARG A 55 9.76 23.31 -15.99
N THR A 56 9.87 22.21 -16.72
CA THR A 56 8.90 21.64 -17.66
C THR A 56 7.47 21.58 -17.09
N ALA A 57 6.50 22.01 -17.90
CA ALA A 57 5.09 22.06 -17.53
C ALA A 57 4.54 20.64 -17.23
N PHE A 58 3.95 20.46 -16.05
CA PHE A 58 3.20 19.26 -15.69
C PHE A 58 1.87 19.23 -16.46
N ALA A 59 1.55 18.09 -17.08
CA ALA A 59 0.29 17.87 -17.78
C ALA A 59 -0.82 17.46 -16.80
N ALA A 60 -2.07 17.81 -17.13
CA ALA A 60 -3.21 17.79 -16.20
C ALA A 60 -4.33 16.78 -16.58
N SER A 61 -5.46 16.56 -15.86
CA SER A 61 -6.58 15.66 -16.29
C SER A 61 -7.95 15.67 -15.54
N PRO A 62 -9.16 15.82 -16.15
CA PRO A 62 -10.53 15.91 -15.57
C PRO A 62 -10.90 15.67 -14.08
N VAL A 63 -11.89 16.38 -13.47
CA VAL A 63 -12.75 15.85 -12.37
C VAL A 63 -14.26 16.17 -12.46
N ALA A 64 -15.15 15.29 -11.98
CA ALA A 64 -16.59 15.57 -11.78
C ALA A 64 -16.94 16.12 -10.37
N ILE A 65 -17.77 17.18 -10.33
CA ILE A 65 -18.18 17.90 -9.10
C ILE A 65 -19.72 17.92 -8.97
N THR A 66 -20.21 17.69 -7.74
CA THR A 66 -21.62 17.87 -7.37
C THR A 66 -21.75 18.89 -6.25
N LEU A 67 -22.63 19.88 -6.42
CA LEU A 67 -22.88 20.93 -5.42
C LEU A 67 -24.00 20.55 -4.45
N TYR A 68 -23.79 20.84 -3.17
CA TYR A 68 -24.74 20.64 -2.07
C TYR A 68 -25.00 21.96 -1.32
N ARG A 69 -26.17 22.07 -0.70
CA ARG A 69 -26.54 23.14 0.23
C ARG A 69 -27.19 22.52 1.46
N ASP A 70 -26.62 22.76 2.64
CA ASP A 70 -27.08 22.17 3.91
C ASP A 70 -27.20 20.63 3.83
N GLY A 71 -26.25 19.97 3.15
CA GLY A 71 -26.27 18.51 2.92
C GLY A 71 -27.27 18.02 1.86
N VAL A 72 -28.03 18.92 1.22
CA VAL A 72 -29.00 18.60 0.17
C VAL A 72 -28.41 18.89 -1.21
N LYS A 73 -28.44 17.90 -2.12
CA LYS A 73 -27.96 18.04 -3.50
C LYS A 73 -28.76 19.14 -4.22
N LEU A 74 -28.07 20.11 -4.84
CA LEU A 74 -28.75 21.12 -5.66
C LEU A 74 -29.43 20.46 -6.88
N PRO A 75 -30.62 20.93 -7.30
CA PRO A 75 -31.41 20.29 -8.34
C PRO A 75 -30.71 20.35 -9.71
N PHE A 76 -30.78 19.26 -10.46
CA PHE A 76 -30.39 19.23 -11.88
C PHE A 76 -31.53 19.82 -12.73
N GLN A 77 -31.29 20.98 -13.33
CA GLN A 77 -32.35 21.76 -14.00
C GLN A 77 -32.66 21.43 -15.48
N PRO A 78 -31.83 20.70 -16.26
CA PRO A 78 -32.23 20.31 -17.62
C PRO A 78 -33.22 19.14 -17.71
N ARG A 79 -34.32 19.34 -18.43
CA ARG A 79 -35.25 18.28 -18.86
C ARG A 79 -35.06 18.01 -20.37
N GLY A 80 -34.30 16.97 -20.71
CA GLY A 80 -34.12 16.51 -22.09
C GLY A 80 -34.34 14.99 -22.22
N ARG A 81 -34.78 14.53 -23.39
CA ARG A 81 -34.77 13.09 -23.76
C ARG A 81 -33.34 12.62 -24.00
N ALA A 82 -33.08 11.31 -24.07
CA ALA A 82 -31.80 10.80 -24.56
C ALA A 82 -31.49 11.38 -25.96
N GLY A 83 -30.28 11.89 -26.17
CA GLY A 83 -29.91 12.58 -27.41
C GLY A 83 -28.64 13.42 -27.29
N ASP A 84 -28.30 14.13 -28.37
CA ASP A 84 -27.02 14.83 -28.55
C ASP A 84 -26.74 15.91 -27.52
N LEU A 85 -25.49 15.97 -27.07
CA LEU A 85 -24.93 17.05 -26.28
C LEU A 85 -24.65 18.26 -27.19
N SER A 86 -25.00 19.47 -26.75
CA SER A 86 -24.62 20.72 -27.42
C SER A 86 -23.76 21.58 -26.48
N LEU A 87 -22.93 22.45 -27.05
CA LEU A 87 -22.04 23.32 -26.30
C LEU A 87 -22.49 24.77 -26.40
N GLU A 88 -22.42 25.49 -25.28
CA GLU A 88 -22.63 26.92 -25.21
C GLU A 88 -21.39 27.58 -24.59
N PHE A 89 -20.74 28.47 -25.33
CA PHE A 89 -19.60 29.24 -24.86
C PHE A 89 -20.03 30.66 -24.52
N GLU A 90 -19.46 31.20 -23.44
CA GLU A 90 -19.68 32.59 -23.07
C GLU A 90 -19.03 33.53 -24.11
N THR A 91 -19.83 34.47 -24.66
CA THR A 91 -19.37 35.42 -25.69
C THR A 91 -19.04 36.80 -25.12
N THR A 92 -19.49 37.09 -23.90
CA THR A 92 -19.30 38.35 -23.18
C THR A 92 -19.21 38.09 -21.68
N GLY A 93 -18.30 38.74 -20.96
CA GLY A 93 -18.13 38.56 -19.51
C GLY A 93 -16.71 38.22 -19.12
N THR A 94 -16.49 37.82 -17.86
CA THR A 94 -15.16 37.50 -17.30
C THR A 94 -14.73 36.06 -17.60
N ARG A 95 -15.64 35.19 -18.08
CA ARG A 95 -15.40 33.77 -18.34
C ARG A 95 -15.24 33.43 -19.83
N VAL A 96 -15.00 34.43 -20.66
CA VAL A 96 -14.81 34.29 -22.12
C VAL A 96 -13.44 33.68 -22.43
N PHE A 97 -13.40 32.74 -23.37
CA PHE A 97 -12.16 32.23 -23.94
C PHE A 97 -11.65 33.14 -25.07
N PRO A 98 -10.33 33.22 -25.31
CA PRO A 98 -9.80 33.77 -26.55
C PRO A 98 -10.47 33.11 -27.77
N THR A 99 -10.83 33.90 -28.79
CA THR A 99 -11.63 33.42 -29.94
C THR A 99 -11.05 32.17 -30.61
N SER A 100 -9.73 32.12 -30.83
CA SER A 100 -9.05 30.97 -31.42
C SER A 100 -9.11 29.73 -30.52
N TYR A 101 -9.04 29.91 -29.20
CA TYR A 101 -9.14 28.81 -28.25
C TYR A 101 -10.57 28.25 -28.20
N ARG A 102 -11.59 29.12 -28.22
CA ARG A 102 -12.99 28.70 -28.35
C ARG A 102 -13.21 27.86 -29.60
N GLN A 103 -12.77 28.35 -30.76
CA GLN A 103 -12.88 27.64 -32.04
C GLN A 103 -12.17 26.28 -32.00
N HIS A 104 -11.03 26.18 -31.32
CA HIS A 104 -10.31 24.91 -31.12
C HIS A 104 -11.11 23.91 -30.27
N LEU A 105 -11.77 24.35 -29.19
CA LEU A 105 -12.63 23.50 -28.37
C LEU A 105 -13.89 23.06 -29.12
N GLU A 106 -14.53 23.95 -29.86
CA GLU A 106 -15.68 23.64 -30.74
C GLU A 106 -15.30 22.59 -31.81
N ALA A 107 -14.13 22.76 -32.45
CA ALA A 107 -13.59 21.80 -33.40
C ALA A 107 -13.28 20.45 -32.74
N THR A 108 -12.74 20.46 -31.53
CA THR A 108 -12.46 19.24 -30.75
C THR A 108 -13.75 18.45 -30.52
N PHE A 109 -14.81 19.09 -30.05
CA PHE A 109 -16.08 18.42 -29.82
C PHE A 109 -16.65 17.84 -31.12
N THR A 110 -16.65 18.63 -32.19
CA THR A 110 -17.17 18.22 -33.50
C THR A 110 -16.48 16.97 -34.04
N GLN A 111 -15.14 16.88 -33.91
CA GLN A 111 -14.36 15.76 -34.42
C GLN A 111 -14.40 14.54 -33.50
N ALA A 112 -14.37 14.74 -32.18
CA ALA A 112 -14.33 13.63 -31.23
C ALA A 112 -15.68 12.94 -31.03
N LYS A 113 -16.81 13.63 -31.29
CA LYS A 113 -18.16 13.16 -30.92
C LYS A 113 -18.46 11.74 -31.40
N ALA A 114 -18.29 11.46 -32.70
CA ALA A 114 -18.62 10.13 -33.25
C ALA A 114 -17.78 9.02 -32.59
N THR A 115 -16.51 9.30 -32.31
CA THR A 115 -15.59 8.38 -31.62
C THR A 115 -15.95 8.20 -30.15
N MET A 116 -16.34 9.28 -29.46
CA MET A 116 -16.85 9.23 -28.09
C MET A 116 -18.12 8.36 -27.99
N ASP A 117 -19.09 8.58 -28.89
CA ASP A 117 -20.33 7.78 -28.95
C ASP A 117 -20.03 6.30 -29.21
N ALA A 118 -19.06 5.99 -30.07
CA ALA A 118 -18.68 4.62 -30.42
C ALA A 118 -17.98 3.88 -29.26
N ILE A 119 -17.16 4.57 -28.46
CA ILE A 119 -16.38 3.97 -27.37
C ILE A 119 -17.14 3.98 -26.05
N TYR A 120 -17.82 5.08 -25.74
CA TYR A 120 -18.43 5.32 -24.43
C TYR A 120 -19.94 5.10 -24.42
N GLY A 121 -20.57 5.10 -25.59
CA GLY A 121 -22.01 5.17 -25.75
C GLY A 121 -22.51 6.62 -25.86
N PRO A 122 -23.75 6.82 -26.34
CA PRO A 122 -24.31 8.14 -26.54
C PRO A 122 -24.54 8.87 -25.20
N ALA A 123 -24.58 10.21 -25.26
CA ALA A 123 -24.93 11.02 -24.10
C ALA A 123 -26.31 10.64 -23.53
N LEU A 124 -26.39 10.58 -22.20
CA LEU A 124 -27.60 10.16 -21.48
C LEU A 124 -28.81 11.05 -21.79
N ARG A 125 -28.58 12.36 -21.97
CA ARG A 125 -29.61 13.36 -22.20
C ARG A 125 -29.12 14.38 -23.22
N ASN A 126 -30.04 14.85 -24.04
CA ASN A 126 -29.87 16.05 -24.83
C ASN A 126 -29.89 17.26 -23.90
N VAL A 127 -28.70 17.82 -23.66
CA VAL A 127 -28.49 18.94 -22.74
C VAL A 127 -27.42 19.86 -23.34
N THR A 128 -27.67 21.16 -23.26
CA THR A 128 -26.66 22.18 -23.51
C THR A 128 -25.71 22.27 -22.33
N ILE A 129 -24.42 22.04 -22.58
CA ILE A 129 -23.35 22.19 -21.59
C ILE A 129 -22.68 23.53 -21.80
N ARG A 130 -22.66 24.35 -20.74
CA ARG A 130 -21.95 25.63 -20.76
C ARG A 130 -20.47 25.40 -20.58
N VAL A 131 -19.61 26.03 -21.38
CA VAL A 131 -18.15 25.89 -21.28
C VAL A 131 -17.55 27.26 -20.94
N ARG A 132 -16.93 27.35 -19.76
CA ARG A 132 -16.47 28.62 -19.17
C ARG A 132 -14.98 28.61 -18.84
N ASN A 133 -14.34 29.76 -19.04
CA ASN A 133 -12.93 29.96 -18.75
C ASN A 133 -12.69 30.15 -17.24
N TYR A 134 -12.02 29.18 -16.62
CA TYR A 134 -11.66 29.18 -15.21
C TYR A 134 -10.13 29.20 -14.98
N ASP A 135 -9.34 29.64 -15.97
CA ASP A 135 -7.87 29.64 -15.88
C ASP A 135 -7.30 30.30 -14.61
N ALA A 136 -7.93 31.38 -14.14
CA ALA A 136 -7.48 32.10 -12.95
C ALA A 136 -8.06 31.57 -11.61
N ASP A 137 -9.13 30.78 -11.66
CA ASP A 137 -9.94 30.44 -10.48
C ASP A 137 -10.10 28.93 -10.26
N LEU A 138 -9.56 28.10 -11.15
CA LEU A 138 -9.61 26.66 -11.00
C LEU A 138 -8.57 26.21 -9.96
N PRO A 139 -8.96 25.45 -8.93
CA PRO A 139 -8.04 24.99 -7.89
C PRO A 139 -6.89 24.17 -8.48
N ASP A 140 -5.67 24.27 -7.92
CA ASP A 140 -4.48 23.61 -8.49
C ASP A 140 -4.70 22.13 -8.81
N ARG A 141 -5.31 21.36 -7.90
CA ARG A 141 -5.58 19.94 -8.13
C ARG A 141 -6.64 19.69 -9.18
N ALA A 142 -7.60 20.58 -9.38
CA ALA A 142 -8.58 20.52 -10.47
C ALA A 142 -8.00 21.03 -11.79
N ALA A 143 -7.01 21.93 -11.74
CA ALA A 143 -6.28 22.42 -12.91
C ALA A 143 -5.26 21.38 -13.41
N VAL A 144 -4.51 20.75 -12.50
CA VAL A 144 -3.73 19.50 -12.69
C VAL A 144 -4.65 18.33 -12.93
N ALA A 145 -5.91 18.42 -12.54
CA ALA A 145 -6.94 17.54 -12.97
C ALA A 145 -7.77 18.15 -14.13
N GLY A 146 -7.15 18.91 -15.04
CA GLY A 146 -7.61 18.98 -16.43
C GLY A 146 -8.90 19.75 -16.73
N GLY A 147 -9.48 20.41 -15.71
CA GLY A 147 -10.81 21.00 -15.76
C GLY A 147 -11.80 20.31 -14.80
N ALA A 148 -13.02 20.84 -14.74
CA ALA A 148 -14.08 20.23 -13.95
C ALA A 148 -15.42 20.22 -14.68
N PHE A 149 -16.15 19.11 -14.58
CA PHE A 149 -17.56 19.05 -14.98
C PHE A 149 -18.44 19.22 -13.74
N VAL A 150 -19.32 20.22 -13.74
CA VAL A 150 -20.27 20.52 -12.66
C VAL A 150 -21.68 20.22 -13.16
N ALA A 151 -22.23 19.08 -12.75
CA ALA A 151 -23.51 18.60 -13.27
C ALA A 151 -24.69 19.50 -12.89
N ASN A 152 -24.70 20.04 -11.67
CA ASN A 152 -25.81 20.80 -11.09
C ASN A 152 -25.44 22.26 -10.77
N ALA A 153 -24.68 22.90 -11.66
CA ALA A 153 -24.44 24.33 -11.57
C ALA A 153 -25.78 25.12 -11.70
N PRO A 154 -25.88 26.32 -11.09
CA PRO A 154 -27.15 27.06 -10.92
C PRO A 154 -27.98 27.24 -12.20
N ASP A 155 -27.35 27.65 -13.30
CA ASP A 155 -28.03 27.81 -14.61
C ASP A 155 -27.84 26.60 -15.56
N GLY A 156 -27.71 25.41 -14.98
CA GLY A 156 -27.52 24.16 -15.72
C GLY A 156 -26.06 23.69 -15.77
N PRO A 157 -25.82 22.48 -16.28
CA PRO A 157 -24.52 21.84 -16.25
C PRO A 157 -23.45 22.64 -17.00
N GLU A 158 -22.24 22.60 -16.46
CA GLU A 158 -21.13 23.46 -16.87
C GLU A 158 -19.81 22.68 -16.86
N ILE A 159 -18.98 22.92 -17.87
CA ILE A 159 -17.55 22.56 -17.88
C ILE A 159 -16.76 23.83 -17.55
N ARG A 160 -15.98 23.74 -16.47
CA ARG A 160 -15.00 24.74 -16.04
C ARG A 160 -13.64 24.34 -16.57
N PHE A 161 -13.10 25.10 -17.51
CA PHE A 161 -11.92 24.68 -18.25
C PHE A 161 -10.83 25.76 -18.20
N PRO A 162 -9.55 25.40 -17.92
CA PRO A 162 -8.44 26.33 -17.98
C PRO A 162 -7.90 26.48 -19.42
N VAL A 163 -6.96 27.40 -19.62
CA VAL A 163 -6.32 27.62 -20.92
C VAL A 163 -4.99 26.87 -20.98
N TYR A 164 -4.91 25.86 -21.85
CA TYR A 164 -3.69 25.09 -22.08
C TYR A 164 -2.83 25.71 -23.17
N ASN A 165 -1.52 25.79 -22.92
CA ASN A 165 -0.53 26.24 -23.91
C ASN A 165 -0.31 25.21 -25.04
N ASN A 166 -0.66 23.95 -24.82
CA ASN A 166 -0.57 22.87 -25.80
C ASN A 166 -1.97 22.53 -26.30
N SER A 167 -2.23 22.68 -27.60
CA SER A 167 -3.52 22.40 -28.23
C SER A 167 -3.94 20.93 -28.16
N THR A 168 -2.97 20.00 -28.23
CA THR A 168 -3.23 18.56 -28.07
C THR A 168 -3.66 18.25 -26.63
N ALA A 169 -2.99 18.87 -25.65
CA ALA A 169 -3.40 18.77 -24.25
C ALA A 169 -4.81 19.34 -24.03
N ALA A 170 -5.10 20.53 -24.59
CA ALA A 170 -6.42 21.13 -24.55
C ALA A 170 -7.51 20.18 -25.07
N SER A 171 -7.29 19.56 -26.24
CA SER A 171 -8.28 18.66 -26.82
C SER A 171 -8.50 17.41 -25.98
N ILE A 172 -7.43 16.77 -25.49
CA ILE A 172 -7.52 15.53 -24.69
C ILE A 172 -8.21 15.78 -23.35
N HIS A 173 -7.86 16.87 -22.65
CA HIS A 173 -8.54 17.24 -21.40
C HIS A 173 -10.00 17.59 -21.63
N PHE A 174 -10.30 18.29 -22.73
CA PHE A 174 -11.68 18.65 -23.06
C PHE A 174 -12.53 17.42 -23.38
N ILE A 175 -12.00 16.45 -24.12
CA ILE A 175 -12.65 15.15 -24.36
C ILE A 175 -13.01 14.45 -23.05
N HIS A 176 -12.11 14.46 -22.07
CA HIS A 176 -12.41 13.88 -20.77
C HIS A 176 -13.57 14.61 -20.06
N CYS A 177 -13.58 15.94 -20.01
CA CYS A 177 -14.72 16.71 -19.47
C CYS A 177 -16.03 16.38 -20.20
N LEU A 178 -16.00 16.22 -21.52
CA LEU A 178 -17.16 15.86 -22.33
C LEU A 178 -17.68 14.46 -21.97
N LEU A 179 -16.80 13.48 -21.77
CA LEU A 179 -17.17 12.12 -21.36
C LEU A 179 -17.76 12.07 -19.94
N LEU A 180 -17.32 12.95 -19.04
CA LEU A 180 -17.99 13.13 -17.75
C LEU A 180 -19.39 13.74 -17.94
N ALA A 181 -19.53 14.72 -18.85
CA ALA A 181 -20.81 15.34 -19.17
C ALA A 181 -21.83 14.37 -19.82
N TYR A 182 -21.37 13.34 -20.54
CA TYR A 182 -22.25 12.30 -21.13
C TYR A 182 -23.08 11.56 -20.09
N GLN A 183 -22.67 11.55 -18.82
CA GLN A 183 -23.41 10.93 -17.72
C GLN A 183 -24.48 11.85 -17.09
N ALA A 184 -24.46 13.15 -17.40
CA ALA A 184 -25.34 14.18 -16.84
C ALA A 184 -25.49 14.10 -15.30
N ASP A 185 -26.69 13.84 -14.80
CA ASP A 185 -27.01 13.78 -13.36
C ASP A 185 -26.89 12.38 -12.73
N ARG A 186 -26.34 11.40 -13.48
CA ARG A 186 -26.17 10.00 -13.06
C ARG A 186 -24.69 9.59 -12.97
N PRO A 187 -23.87 10.25 -12.14
CA PRO A 187 -22.50 9.81 -11.90
C PRO A 187 -22.47 8.45 -11.18
N TYR A 188 -21.35 7.74 -11.30
CA TYR A 188 -21.03 6.60 -10.46
C TYR A 188 -20.68 7.06 -9.03
N PRO A 189 -20.98 6.25 -8.00
CA PRO A 189 -20.71 6.63 -6.61
C PRO A 189 -19.24 6.52 -6.18
N ILE A 190 -18.38 5.90 -7.00
CA ILE A 190 -16.98 5.59 -6.68
C ILE A 190 -16.07 6.17 -7.77
N ASP A 191 -15.01 6.88 -7.38
CA ASP A 191 -14.13 7.59 -8.31
C ASP A 191 -13.43 6.64 -9.29
N SER A 192 -13.05 5.43 -8.85
CA SER A 192 -12.42 4.43 -9.71
C SER A 192 -13.32 3.96 -10.87
N PHE A 193 -14.65 4.06 -10.73
CA PHE A 193 -15.60 3.88 -11.83
C PHE A 193 -15.83 5.20 -12.58
N GLN A 194 -16.17 6.26 -11.86
CA GLN A 194 -16.53 7.56 -12.43
C GLN A 194 -15.44 8.09 -13.37
N GLU A 195 -14.24 8.23 -12.83
CA GLU A 195 -13.09 8.81 -13.49
C GLU A 195 -12.34 7.73 -14.28
N GLY A 196 -12.25 6.51 -13.75
CA GLY A 196 -11.57 5.42 -14.43
C GLY A 196 -12.17 5.09 -15.80
N LEU A 197 -13.50 4.96 -15.91
CA LEU A 197 -14.17 4.64 -17.18
C LEU A 197 -14.05 5.80 -18.19
N ALA A 198 -14.24 7.04 -17.74
CA ALA A 198 -14.13 8.23 -18.58
C ALA A 198 -12.68 8.45 -19.09
N ARG A 199 -11.68 8.17 -18.26
CA ARG A 199 -10.26 8.23 -18.64
C ARG A 199 -9.88 7.13 -19.62
N ALA A 200 -10.36 5.90 -19.42
CA ALA A 200 -10.14 4.82 -20.38
C ALA A 200 -10.71 5.14 -21.75
N ALA A 201 -11.93 5.71 -21.80
CA ALA A 201 -12.50 6.20 -23.04
C ALA A 201 -11.67 7.35 -23.65
N THR A 202 -11.20 8.29 -22.82
CA THR A 202 -10.33 9.39 -23.28
C THR A 202 -9.05 8.87 -23.95
N ILE A 203 -8.40 7.87 -23.35
CA ILE A 203 -7.20 7.23 -23.91
C ILE A 203 -7.48 6.65 -25.30
N GLN A 204 -8.60 5.95 -25.46
CA GLN A 204 -8.99 5.32 -26.73
C GLN A 204 -9.40 6.36 -27.78
N VAL A 205 -10.20 7.37 -27.40
CA VAL A 205 -10.64 8.45 -28.30
C VAL A 205 -9.42 9.24 -28.80
N ALA A 206 -8.52 9.66 -27.91
CA ALA A 206 -7.36 10.46 -28.27
C ALA A 206 -6.39 9.74 -29.24
N ARG A 207 -6.28 8.41 -29.13
CA ARG A 207 -5.45 7.59 -30.03
C ARG A 207 -6.18 7.20 -31.33
N THR A 208 -7.44 7.56 -31.50
CA THR A 208 -8.18 7.31 -32.74
C THR A 208 -7.83 8.37 -33.78
N THR A 209 -7.36 7.93 -34.95
CA THR A 209 -7.00 8.82 -36.05
C THR A 209 -8.18 9.72 -36.43
N GLY A 210 -7.95 11.03 -36.53
CA GLY A 210 -8.96 12.01 -36.90
C GLY A 210 -9.91 12.45 -35.77
N ALA A 211 -9.77 11.93 -34.55
CA ALA A 211 -10.59 12.35 -33.41
C ALA A 211 -10.17 13.71 -32.81
N LEU A 212 -8.96 14.21 -33.13
CA LEU A 212 -8.41 15.46 -32.60
C LEU A 212 -8.18 16.48 -33.73
N PRO A 213 -8.46 17.78 -33.50
CA PRO A 213 -8.20 18.84 -34.47
C PRO A 213 -6.77 18.89 -34.93
N ASN A 214 -6.58 19.21 -36.22
CA ASN A 214 -5.27 19.32 -36.88
C ASN A 214 -4.46 18.01 -36.92
N SER A 215 -5.02 16.87 -36.51
CA SER A 215 -4.39 15.54 -36.57
C SER A 215 -2.96 15.53 -36.00
N PRO A 216 -2.79 15.80 -34.68
CA PRO A 216 -1.48 15.75 -34.04
C PRO A 216 -0.81 14.39 -34.23
N SER A 217 0.53 14.37 -34.23
CA SER A 217 1.27 13.12 -34.31
C SER A 217 0.95 12.22 -33.11
N ILE A 218 1.06 10.90 -33.29
CA ILE A 218 0.81 9.94 -32.21
C ILE A 218 1.77 10.15 -31.03
N ASP A 219 2.99 10.60 -31.28
CA ASP A 219 3.96 10.94 -30.23
C ASP A 219 3.51 12.13 -29.40
N ALA A 220 2.94 13.17 -30.03
CA ALA A 220 2.37 14.32 -29.32
C ALA A 220 1.15 13.92 -28.48
N VAL A 221 0.32 13.01 -28.98
CA VAL A 221 -0.81 12.43 -28.23
C VAL A 221 -0.30 11.62 -27.03
N ASN A 222 0.64 10.71 -27.24
CA ASN A 222 1.18 9.86 -26.17
C ASN A 222 1.93 10.68 -25.12
N ALA A 223 2.66 11.73 -25.49
CA ALA A 223 3.30 12.62 -24.52
C ALA A 223 2.29 13.24 -23.52
N VAL A 224 1.08 13.56 -23.98
CA VAL A 224 0.00 14.06 -23.10
C VAL A 224 -0.61 12.92 -22.28
N LEU A 225 -0.91 11.79 -22.92
CA LEU A 225 -1.52 10.64 -22.26
C LEU A 225 -0.60 10.06 -21.17
N ASP A 226 0.68 9.85 -21.45
CA ASP A 226 1.64 9.27 -20.51
C ASP A 226 1.86 10.17 -19.29
N ALA A 227 1.74 11.48 -19.48
CA ALA A 227 1.92 12.45 -18.40
C ALA A 227 0.73 12.50 -17.43
N ALA A 228 -0.49 12.12 -17.84
CA ALA A 228 -1.69 12.40 -17.03
C ALA A 228 -2.81 11.32 -17.03
N TYR A 229 -2.80 10.38 -17.97
CA TYR A 229 -3.85 9.38 -18.16
C TYR A 229 -3.37 7.93 -18.15
N ASP A 230 -2.28 7.63 -18.86
CA ASP A 230 -1.91 6.27 -19.22
C ASP A 230 -0.55 5.89 -18.64
N VAL A 231 -0.52 4.82 -17.85
CA VAL A 231 0.69 4.28 -17.25
C VAL A 231 0.87 2.81 -17.63
N SER A 232 0.31 2.41 -18.78
CA SER A 232 0.27 1.04 -19.28
C SER A 232 1.63 0.34 -19.23
N THR A 233 2.71 1.05 -19.57
CA THR A 233 4.07 0.51 -19.54
C THR A 233 4.46 -0.03 -18.16
N PHE A 234 4.13 0.70 -17.09
CA PHE A 234 4.59 0.42 -15.72
C PHE A 234 3.49 -0.09 -14.79
N TYR A 235 2.28 -0.32 -15.30
CA TYR A 235 1.11 -0.65 -14.50
C TYR A 235 1.37 -1.83 -13.54
N ASP A 236 2.04 -2.88 -14.01
CA ASP A 236 2.31 -4.08 -13.21
C ASP A 236 3.19 -3.76 -11.98
N TRP A 237 4.16 -2.85 -12.13
CA TRP A 237 5.04 -2.41 -11.03
C TRP A 237 4.34 -1.46 -10.06
N TRP A 238 3.40 -0.65 -10.55
CA TRP A 238 2.73 0.39 -9.76
C TRP A 238 1.40 -0.09 -9.15
N ASN A 239 0.91 -1.28 -9.48
CA ASN A 239 -0.33 -1.83 -8.94
C ASN A 239 -0.19 -2.28 -7.47
N GLN A 240 -0.26 -1.32 -6.54
CA GLN A 240 0.05 -1.52 -5.11
C GLN A 240 -1.15 -1.21 -4.20
N PRO A 241 -1.24 -1.85 -3.01
CA PRO A 241 -2.38 -1.68 -2.08
C PRO A 241 -2.63 -0.23 -1.60
N SER A 242 -1.60 0.62 -1.61
CA SER A 242 -1.68 2.03 -1.20
C SER A 242 -2.57 2.90 -2.11
N LEU A 243 -2.93 2.40 -3.29
CA LEU A 243 -3.84 3.08 -4.21
C LEU A 243 -5.31 3.04 -3.77
N ALA A 244 -5.68 2.08 -2.93
CA ALA A 244 -7.06 1.88 -2.49
C ALA A 244 -7.63 3.13 -1.81
N ALA A 245 -8.74 3.63 -2.33
CA ALA A 245 -9.52 4.71 -1.74
C ALA A 245 -10.87 4.82 -2.48
N PRO A 246 -11.97 5.15 -1.78
CA PRO A 246 -13.24 5.46 -2.43
C PRO A 246 -13.17 6.78 -3.22
N ARG A 247 -12.30 7.69 -2.78
CA ARG A 247 -12.08 9.03 -3.35
C ARG A 247 -10.62 9.24 -3.69
N PHE A 248 -10.35 9.84 -4.84
CA PHE A 248 -8.97 10.00 -5.30
C PHE A 248 -8.32 11.27 -4.81
N ILE A 249 -9.06 12.38 -4.77
CA ILE A 249 -8.64 13.61 -4.08
C ILE A 249 -9.22 13.58 -2.67
N ALA A 250 -8.34 13.63 -1.67
CA ALA A 250 -8.76 13.69 -0.28
C ALA A 250 -9.54 14.99 0.02
N PRO A 251 -10.62 14.95 0.85
CA PRO A 251 -11.48 16.13 1.07
C PRO A 251 -10.73 17.37 1.57
N ASN A 252 -9.78 17.19 2.50
CA ASN A 252 -8.96 18.27 3.02
C ASN A 252 -7.96 18.86 2.00
N LEU A 253 -7.62 18.12 0.94
CA LEU A 253 -6.65 18.55 -0.07
C LEU A 253 -7.28 19.24 -1.28
N VAL A 254 -8.61 19.30 -1.37
CA VAL A 254 -9.31 19.93 -2.51
C VAL A 254 -8.91 21.40 -2.67
N SER A 255 -8.88 22.16 -1.57
CA SER A 255 -8.59 23.59 -1.54
C SER A 255 -7.12 23.93 -1.28
N THR A 256 -6.33 22.95 -0.85
CA THR A 256 -4.94 23.23 -0.45
C THR A 256 -4.09 23.48 -1.70
N PRO A 257 -3.17 24.45 -1.72
CA PRO A 257 -2.23 24.61 -2.84
C PRO A 257 -1.32 23.39 -2.99
N LEU A 258 -0.71 23.22 -4.17
CA LEU A 258 0.32 22.20 -4.35
C LEU A 258 1.58 22.57 -3.55
N PRO A 259 2.27 21.59 -2.94
CA PRO A 259 3.56 21.83 -2.32
C PRO A 259 4.58 22.36 -3.33
N ALA A 260 5.48 23.24 -2.88
CA ALA A 260 6.59 23.69 -3.72
C ALA A 260 7.54 22.52 -4.07
N GLY A 261 8.21 22.59 -5.23
CA GLY A 261 9.30 21.66 -5.57
C GLY A 261 8.94 20.45 -6.44
N GLY A 262 7.77 20.44 -7.09
CA GLY A 262 7.41 19.40 -8.08
C GLY A 262 6.63 18.21 -7.53
N SER A 263 6.24 18.24 -6.24
CA SER A 263 5.24 17.32 -5.70
C SER A 263 3.88 17.59 -6.35
N THR A 264 3.16 16.53 -6.73
CA THR A 264 1.75 16.63 -7.13
C THR A 264 0.83 16.87 -5.94
N GLY A 265 1.35 17.04 -4.71
CA GLY A 265 0.54 17.30 -3.53
C GLY A 265 -0.29 16.11 -3.07
N GLY A 266 0.24 14.89 -3.24
CA GLY A 266 -0.39 13.63 -2.89
C GLY A 266 -0.50 12.65 -4.06
N ILE A 267 -1.09 11.49 -3.80
CA ILE A 267 -1.13 10.34 -4.72
C ILE A 267 -2.29 10.41 -5.75
N PHE A 268 -3.13 11.46 -5.71
CA PHE A 268 -4.38 11.51 -6.47
C PHE A 268 -4.19 11.34 -7.98
N LEU A 269 -3.18 12.01 -8.57
CA LEU A 269 -2.92 11.94 -10.01
C LEU A 269 -2.60 10.52 -10.44
N LEU A 270 -1.80 9.82 -9.63
CA LEU A 270 -1.47 8.42 -9.87
C LEU A 270 -2.71 7.53 -9.76
N ARG A 271 -3.60 7.75 -8.79
CA ARG A 271 -4.87 7.01 -8.71
C ARG A 271 -5.70 7.19 -9.98
N PHE A 272 -5.78 8.42 -10.49
CA PHE A 272 -6.45 8.71 -11.76
C PHE A 272 -5.82 7.96 -12.96
N GLN A 273 -4.49 8.04 -13.11
CA GLN A 273 -3.74 7.35 -14.16
C GLN A 273 -3.93 5.83 -14.08
N MET A 274 -3.76 5.25 -12.89
CA MET A 274 -3.91 3.82 -12.64
C MET A 274 -5.35 3.37 -12.92
N ALA A 275 -6.38 4.10 -12.48
CA ALA A 275 -7.76 3.71 -12.75
C ALA A 275 -8.08 3.73 -14.25
N GLY A 276 -7.73 4.82 -14.94
CA GLY A 276 -7.91 4.93 -16.40
C GLY A 276 -7.19 3.82 -17.15
N THR A 277 -5.95 3.52 -16.76
CA THR A 277 -5.14 2.44 -17.35
C THR A 277 -5.75 1.05 -17.08
N ALA A 278 -6.25 0.79 -15.88
CA ALA A 278 -6.87 -0.49 -15.53
C ALA A 278 -8.04 -0.81 -16.48
N TRP A 279 -8.97 0.13 -16.62
CA TRP A 279 -10.09 -0.02 -17.54
C TRP A 279 -9.65 -0.04 -19.01
N ASN A 280 -8.68 0.79 -19.40
CA ASN A 280 -8.13 0.79 -20.76
C ASN A 280 -7.55 -0.58 -21.16
N ARG A 281 -6.91 -1.29 -20.22
CA ARG A 281 -6.42 -2.65 -20.44
C ARG A 281 -7.56 -3.64 -20.69
N LEU A 282 -8.70 -3.52 -19.99
CA LEU A 282 -9.88 -4.31 -20.31
C LEU A 282 -10.36 -4.06 -21.75
N LEU A 283 -10.34 -2.81 -22.20
CA LEU A 283 -10.77 -2.43 -23.56
C LEU A 283 -9.83 -2.95 -24.66
N ALA A 284 -8.57 -3.24 -24.33
CA ALA A 284 -7.66 -3.89 -25.27
C ALA A 284 -8.13 -5.32 -25.64
N GLU A 285 -8.85 -6.00 -24.73
CA GLU A 285 -9.43 -7.34 -24.96
C GLU A 285 -10.89 -7.25 -25.42
N VAL A 286 -11.69 -6.38 -24.79
CA VAL A 286 -13.14 -6.26 -25.04
C VAL A 286 -13.53 -4.79 -25.28
N PRO A 287 -13.31 -4.25 -26.50
CA PRO A 287 -13.52 -2.83 -26.80
C PRO A 287 -14.95 -2.32 -26.55
N GLY A 288 -15.97 -3.17 -26.74
CA GLY A 288 -17.38 -2.81 -26.56
C GLY A 288 -17.87 -2.75 -25.11
N PHE A 289 -17.00 -3.01 -24.12
CA PHE A 289 -17.39 -3.11 -22.71
C PHE A 289 -18.05 -1.83 -22.17
N LEU A 290 -17.44 -0.65 -22.40
CA LEU A 290 -17.95 0.62 -21.84
C LEU A 290 -19.36 0.94 -22.34
N VAL A 291 -19.61 0.77 -23.64
CA VAL A 291 -20.94 0.98 -24.23
C VAL A 291 -21.99 0.11 -23.52
N GLN A 292 -21.68 -1.17 -23.30
CA GLN A 292 -22.59 -2.11 -22.64
C GLN A 292 -22.77 -1.79 -21.16
N PHE A 293 -21.71 -1.38 -20.47
CA PHE A 293 -21.72 -1.05 -19.05
C PHE A 293 -22.54 0.23 -18.79
N ASN A 294 -22.21 1.31 -19.50
CA ASN A 294 -22.88 2.60 -19.37
C ASN A 294 -24.37 2.50 -19.70
N ALA A 295 -24.74 1.85 -20.81
CA ALA A 295 -26.14 1.70 -21.20
C ALA A 295 -26.98 1.02 -20.11
N ARG A 296 -26.45 0.00 -19.44
CA ARG A 296 -27.15 -0.73 -18.37
C ARG A 296 -27.20 0.03 -17.05
N TYR A 297 -26.09 0.64 -16.63
CA TYR A 297 -26.07 1.46 -15.42
C TYR A 297 -27.07 2.60 -15.53
N GLN A 298 -27.05 3.30 -16.66
CA GLN A 298 -27.87 4.47 -16.91
C GLN A 298 -29.37 4.15 -16.90
N LEU A 299 -29.82 2.94 -17.25
CA LEU A 299 -31.23 2.56 -17.19
C LEU A 299 -31.75 2.50 -15.74
N SER A 300 -30.93 2.12 -14.77
CA SER A 300 -31.35 1.92 -13.38
C SER A 300 -30.21 2.18 -12.37
N PRO A 301 -29.70 3.43 -12.23
CA PRO A 301 -28.56 3.71 -11.36
C PRO A 301 -28.80 3.34 -9.89
N ALA A 302 -30.03 3.49 -9.42
CA ALA A 302 -30.43 3.16 -8.05
C ALA A 302 -30.28 1.67 -7.72
N SER A 303 -30.20 0.79 -8.73
CA SER A 303 -29.93 -0.64 -8.55
C SER A 303 -28.46 -0.94 -8.26
N TYR A 304 -27.56 0.03 -8.42
CA TYR A 304 -26.12 -0.16 -8.27
C TYR A 304 -25.50 0.79 -7.22
N PRO A 305 -25.96 0.76 -5.96
CA PRO A 305 -25.56 1.74 -4.94
C PRO A 305 -24.16 1.50 -4.36
N ASN A 306 -23.51 0.37 -4.65
CA ASN A 306 -22.24 -0.03 -4.03
C ASN A 306 -21.32 -0.82 -4.98
N GLU A 307 -20.06 -0.98 -4.59
CA GLU A 307 -19.04 -1.69 -5.38
C GLU A 307 -19.49 -3.09 -5.81
N ALA A 308 -20.05 -3.89 -4.89
CA ALA A 308 -20.47 -5.26 -5.19
C ALA A 308 -21.52 -5.33 -6.32
N SER A 309 -22.51 -4.43 -6.29
CA SER A 309 -23.51 -4.33 -7.35
C SER A 309 -22.93 -3.85 -8.69
N LEU A 310 -21.95 -2.95 -8.68
CA LEU A 310 -21.25 -2.50 -9.89
C LEU A 310 -20.35 -3.59 -10.48
N VAL A 311 -19.69 -4.39 -9.65
CA VAL A 311 -18.89 -5.54 -10.09
C VAL A 311 -19.78 -6.61 -10.72
N ALA A 312 -20.96 -6.86 -10.16
CA ALA A 312 -21.95 -7.76 -10.76
C ALA A 312 -22.42 -7.24 -12.13
N LEU A 313 -22.70 -5.94 -12.25
CA LEU A 313 -23.01 -5.30 -13.54
C LEU A 313 -21.85 -5.46 -14.54
N GLY A 314 -20.61 -5.38 -14.08
CA GLY A 314 -19.42 -5.58 -14.89
C GLY A 314 -19.41 -6.94 -15.60
N GLN A 315 -19.73 -8.02 -14.90
CA GLN A 315 -19.84 -9.34 -15.54
C GLN A 315 -20.94 -9.38 -16.61
N VAL A 316 -22.11 -8.77 -16.34
CA VAL A 316 -23.21 -8.72 -17.30
C VAL A 316 -22.84 -7.92 -18.56
N ALA A 317 -22.15 -6.79 -18.39
CA ALA A 317 -21.67 -5.96 -19.48
C ALA A 317 -20.58 -6.68 -20.30
N LEU A 318 -19.68 -7.39 -19.62
CA LEU A 318 -18.63 -8.19 -20.23
C LEU A 318 -19.21 -9.32 -21.10
N ASP A 319 -20.17 -10.09 -20.57
CA ASP A 319 -20.83 -11.18 -21.29
C ASP A 319 -21.54 -10.66 -22.55
N ALA A 320 -22.20 -9.51 -22.43
CA ALA A 320 -22.87 -8.86 -23.56
C ALA A 320 -21.88 -8.34 -24.61
N ALA A 321 -20.78 -7.71 -24.20
CA ALA A 321 -19.78 -7.17 -25.12
C ALA A 321 -18.97 -8.27 -25.82
N ALA A 322 -18.70 -9.38 -25.12
CA ALA A 322 -18.00 -10.54 -25.67
C ALA A 322 -18.92 -11.50 -26.46
N GLY A 323 -20.24 -11.33 -26.37
CA GLY A 323 -21.22 -12.17 -27.05
C GLY A 323 -21.34 -13.60 -26.50
N ARG A 324 -20.93 -13.85 -25.26
CA ARG A 324 -20.98 -15.17 -24.62
C ARG A 324 -21.11 -15.07 -23.10
N ALA A 325 -21.79 -16.04 -22.49
CA ALA A 325 -21.92 -16.13 -21.04
C ALA A 325 -20.58 -16.48 -20.37
N ASN A 326 -20.37 -15.99 -19.15
CA ASN A 326 -19.15 -16.22 -18.35
C ASN A 326 -17.88 -15.80 -19.09
N ALA A 327 -17.94 -14.70 -19.83
CA ALA A 327 -16.76 -14.13 -20.45
C ALA A 327 -15.73 -13.72 -19.38
N THR A 328 -14.46 -13.76 -19.76
CA THR A 328 -13.33 -13.51 -18.87
C THR A 328 -12.54 -12.30 -19.34
N VAL A 329 -11.78 -11.69 -18.43
CA VAL A 329 -10.74 -10.70 -18.72
C VAL A 329 -9.42 -11.27 -18.23
N GLU A 330 -8.42 -11.33 -19.10
CA GLU A 330 -7.13 -12.00 -18.79
C GLU A 330 -7.30 -13.44 -18.28
N GLY A 331 -8.32 -14.14 -18.76
CA GLY A 331 -8.67 -15.51 -18.34
C GLY A 331 -9.31 -15.63 -16.95
N LYS A 332 -9.69 -14.51 -16.32
CA LYS A 332 -10.33 -14.45 -15.00
C LYS A 332 -11.78 -13.98 -15.10
N THR A 333 -12.64 -14.33 -14.14
CA THR A 333 -13.97 -13.70 -14.07
C THR A 333 -13.83 -12.20 -13.82
N PHE A 334 -14.86 -11.40 -14.12
CA PHE A 334 -14.80 -9.95 -13.93
C PHE A 334 -14.48 -9.58 -12.48
N ALA A 335 -15.15 -10.20 -11.51
CA ALA A 335 -14.86 -10.01 -10.08
C ALA A 335 -13.44 -10.43 -9.71
N GLN A 336 -12.90 -11.43 -10.40
CA GLN A 336 -11.54 -11.88 -10.15
C GLN A 336 -10.49 -10.89 -10.63
N TRP A 337 -10.62 -10.43 -11.87
CA TRP A 337 -9.78 -9.40 -12.46
C TRP A 337 -9.88 -8.07 -11.70
N PHE A 338 -11.10 -7.67 -11.32
CA PHE A 338 -11.35 -6.43 -10.57
C PHE A 338 -10.67 -6.42 -9.21
N GLU A 339 -10.71 -7.54 -8.47
CA GLU A 339 -10.02 -7.65 -7.17
C GLU A 339 -8.50 -7.46 -7.30
N GLU A 340 -7.91 -7.88 -8.41
CA GLU A 340 -6.46 -7.77 -8.65
C GLU A 340 -6.00 -6.35 -9.02
N GLN A 341 -6.91 -5.45 -9.43
CA GLN A 341 -6.59 -4.06 -9.73
C GLN A 341 -6.68 -3.23 -8.43
N ARG A 342 -5.54 -2.95 -7.78
CA ARG A 342 -5.50 -2.32 -6.44
C ARG A 342 -6.10 -0.92 -6.39
N VAL A 343 -6.07 -0.19 -7.51
CA VAL A 343 -6.70 1.13 -7.64
C VAL A 343 -8.24 1.06 -7.72
N LEU A 344 -8.79 -0.11 -8.06
CA LEU A 344 -10.24 -0.32 -8.11
C LEU A 344 -10.81 -0.73 -6.74
N ASP A 345 -9.96 -0.98 -5.74
CA ASP A 345 -10.37 -1.20 -4.36
C ASP A 345 -10.91 0.10 -3.73
N SER A 346 -12.23 0.14 -3.53
CA SER A 346 -12.91 1.32 -2.96
C SER A 346 -12.99 1.32 -1.44
N ASP A 347 -12.42 0.33 -0.75
CA ASP A 347 -12.42 0.32 0.70
C ASP A 347 -11.62 1.52 1.26
N LEU A 348 -12.21 2.26 2.20
CA LEU A 348 -11.49 3.22 3.02
C LEU A 348 -10.73 2.45 4.11
N ILE A 349 -9.40 2.43 4.01
CA ILE A 349 -8.52 1.71 4.95
C ILE A 349 -7.62 2.74 5.65
N PRO A 350 -8.06 3.34 6.78
CA PRO A 350 -7.26 4.31 7.52
C PRO A 350 -5.91 3.75 7.94
N GLY A 351 -4.96 4.63 8.25
CA GLY A 351 -3.60 4.26 8.62
C GLY A 351 -2.55 4.82 7.65
N PRO A 352 -1.26 4.63 7.95
CA PRO A 352 -0.18 5.11 7.10
C PRO A 352 -0.15 4.34 5.79
N LYS A 353 0.21 5.04 4.71
CA LYS A 353 0.37 4.54 3.34
C LYS A 353 1.75 4.88 2.81
N LEU A 354 2.32 3.93 2.06
CA LEU A 354 3.54 4.10 1.30
C LEU A 354 3.28 3.51 -0.09
N HIS A 355 3.55 4.30 -1.12
CA HIS A 355 3.49 3.89 -2.50
C HIS A 355 4.85 4.16 -3.14
N VAL A 356 5.37 3.26 -3.96
CA VAL A 356 6.66 3.47 -4.62
C VAL A 356 6.55 3.19 -6.10
N GLN A 357 6.79 4.20 -6.92
CA GLN A 357 6.87 4.07 -8.37
C GLN A 357 8.32 3.88 -8.76
N ALA A 358 8.56 3.08 -9.80
CA ALA A 358 9.84 3.03 -10.48
C ALA A 358 9.66 3.03 -11.99
N PHE A 359 10.58 3.71 -12.66
CA PHE A 359 10.69 3.74 -14.11
C PHE A 359 12.16 3.90 -14.53
N PRO A 360 12.57 3.27 -15.64
CA PRO A 360 13.94 3.40 -16.13
C PRO A 360 14.21 4.83 -16.61
N LEU A 361 15.44 5.29 -16.43
CA LEU A 361 15.95 6.50 -17.07
C LEU A 361 16.79 6.12 -18.28
N ASP A 362 16.76 6.96 -19.31
CA ASP A 362 17.59 6.77 -20.50
C ASP A 362 19.07 6.85 -20.10
N PRO A 363 19.88 5.84 -20.43
CA PRO A 363 21.30 5.86 -20.11
C PRO A 363 22.03 6.86 -21.02
N THR A 364 23.12 7.43 -20.51
CA THR A 364 24.00 8.25 -21.35
C THR A 364 24.80 7.34 -22.30
N PRO A 365 24.75 7.52 -23.63
CA PRO A 365 25.52 6.69 -24.56
C PRO A 365 27.03 6.73 -24.25
N GLY A 366 27.66 5.55 -24.15
CA GLY A 366 29.07 5.39 -23.81
C GLY A 366 29.42 5.50 -22.31
N SER A 367 28.43 5.70 -21.43
CA SER A 367 28.66 5.77 -19.98
C SER A 367 28.75 4.38 -19.31
N SER A 368 29.01 4.38 -18.00
CA SER A 368 28.92 3.20 -17.14
C SER A 368 27.49 2.92 -16.63
N ASP A 369 26.46 3.54 -17.22
CA ASP A 369 25.07 3.30 -16.84
C ASP A 369 24.68 1.86 -17.16
N PHE A 370 24.18 1.13 -16.16
CA PHE A 370 23.80 -0.27 -16.34
C PHE A 370 22.35 -0.55 -15.95
N GLY A 371 21.85 0.10 -14.91
CA GLY A 371 20.45 -0.02 -14.52
C GLY A 371 20.02 1.21 -13.75
N VAL A 372 19.76 2.29 -14.47
CA VAL A 372 19.34 3.57 -13.87
C VAL A 372 17.82 3.59 -13.78
N PHE A 373 17.30 3.69 -12.55
CA PHE A 373 15.88 3.78 -12.30
C PHE A 373 15.58 4.98 -11.42
N ALA A 374 14.63 5.82 -11.82
CA ALA A 374 14.01 6.75 -10.89
C ALA A 374 13.07 5.96 -9.99
N ILE A 375 13.23 6.14 -8.68
CA ILE A 375 12.40 5.54 -7.64
C ILE A 375 11.74 6.69 -6.89
N VAL A 376 10.42 6.76 -6.96
CA VAL A 376 9.60 7.82 -6.38
C VAL A 376 8.72 7.23 -5.29
N ALA A 377 8.76 7.79 -4.08
CA ALA A 377 7.90 7.39 -2.98
C ALA A 377 6.82 8.46 -2.73
N ASN A 378 5.59 8.00 -2.52
CA ASN A 378 4.48 8.77 -1.98
C ASN A 378 4.09 8.24 -0.59
N ALA A 379 4.20 9.04 0.45
CA ALA A 379 3.90 8.65 1.83
C ALA A 379 2.90 9.61 2.52
N PHE A 380 1.84 9.07 3.11
CA PHE A 380 0.76 9.84 3.72
C PHE A 380 -0.02 9.02 4.76
N GLN A 381 -0.72 9.68 5.67
CA GLN A 381 -1.71 9.08 6.56
C GLN A 381 -3.10 9.21 5.93
N LEU A 382 -3.84 8.11 5.79
CA LEU A 382 -5.27 8.16 5.47
C LEU A 382 -6.08 8.14 6.77
N GLU A 383 -6.98 9.10 6.93
CA GLU A 383 -7.83 9.25 8.11
C GLU A 383 -9.21 8.58 7.92
N PRO A 384 -9.93 8.27 9.01
CA PRO A 384 -11.26 7.62 8.95
C PRO A 384 -12.35 8.43 8.23
N ASN A 385 -12.15 9.73 8.07
CA ASN A 385 -13.03 10.62 7.32
C ASN A 385 -12.65 10.72 5.82
N GLY A 386 -11.59 10.03 5.38
CA GLY A 386 -11.06 10.10 4.01
C GLY A 386 -10.04 11.21 3.78
N ASN A 387 -9.72 12.02 4.78
CA ASN A 387 -8.64 13.02 4.68
C ASN A 387 -7.28 12.36 4.55
N GLU A 388 -6.36 13.07 3.90
CA GLU A 388 -4.97 12.64 3.78
C GLU A 388 -4.04 13.68 4.41
N THR A 389 -3.24 13.23 5.38
CA THR A 389 -2.14 14.02 5.93
C THR A 389 -0.84 13.61 5.23
N LEU A 390 -0.26 14.53 4.46
CA LEU A 390 0.95 14.29 3.67
C LEU A 390 2.17 14.20 4.59
N PHE A 391 2.96 13.13 4.50
CA PHE A 391 4.12 12.96 5.36
C PHE A 391 5.34 13.75 4.86
N GLY A 392 6.26 14.00 5.80
CA GLY A 392 7.64 14.38 5.55
C GLY A 392 8.58 13.50 6.37
N GLY A 393 9.82 13.34 5.92
CA GLY A 393 10.82 12.52 6.61
C GLY A 393 11.87 11.97 5.67
N ARG A 394 12.53 10.89 6.09
CA ARG A 394 13.55 10.19 5.29
C ARG A 394 13.22 8.70 5.21
N ALA A 395 13.28 8.15 4.02
CA ALA A 395 13.36 6.72 3.76
C ALA A 395 14.79 6.35 3.38
N PHE A 396 15.21 5.13 3.70
CA PHE A 396 16.55 4.64 3.40
C PHE A 396 16.43 3.34 2.60
N PRO A 397 16.41 3.42 1.26
CA PRO A 397 16.25 2.24 0.42
C PRO A 397 17.35 1.21 0.64
N VAL A 398 17.01 -0.08 0.56
CA VAL A 398 17.96 -1.18 0.63
C VAL A 398 17.90 -2.01 -0.64
N TYR A 399 19.06 -2.16 -1.28
CA TYR A 399 19.20 -2.82 -2.57
C TYR A 399 19.77 -4.23 -2.41
N TRP A 400 19.10 -5.20 -3.03
CA TRP A 400 19.45 -6.61 -2.99
C TRP A 400 19.68 -7.15 -4.40
N ARG A 401 20.75 -7.91 -4.57
CA ARG A 401 20.97 -8.73 -5.77
C ARG A 401 20.03 -9.93 -5.76
N GLU A 402 19.98 -10.65 -6.88
CA GLU A 402 19.13 -11.82 -7.02
C GLU A 402 19.54 -12.99 -6.12
N ASP A 403 20.80 -13.02 -5.67
CA ASP A 403 21.34 -13.95 -4.67
C ASP A 403 21.11 -13.48 -3.22
N GLY A 404 20.35 -12.40 -3.01
CA GLY A 404 20.09 -11.86 -1.66
C GLY A 404 21.29 -11.12 -1.05
N THR A 405 22.37 -10.90 -1.80
CA THR A 405 23.48 -10.06 -1.36
C THR A 405 23.07 -8.59 -1.41
N ARG A 406 23.13 -7.91 -0.26
CA ARG A 406 23.03 -6.45 -0.19
C ARG A 406 24.17 -5.80 -0.96
N PHE A 407 23.88 -4.73 -1.70
CA PHE A 407 24.88 -3.84 -2.28
C PHE A 407 24.51 -2.38 -2.03
N LEU A 408 25.48 -1.49 -2.25
CA LEU A 408 25.33 -0.04 -2.18
C LEU A 408 25.52 0.53 -3.60
N THR A 409 24.80 1.59 -3.93
CA THR A 409 24.95 2.29 -5.22
C THR A 409 25.84 3.52 -5.01
N SER A 410 25.32 4.54 -4.34
CA SER A 410 26.04 5.75 -3.97
C SER A 410 25.44 6.35 -2.69
N VAL A 411 26.23 7.14 -1.96
CA VAL A 411 25.76 7.82 -0.73
C VAL A 411 24.56 8.74 -0.99
N GLN A 412 24.43 9.26 -2.22
CA GLN A 412 23.31 10.13 -2.61
C GLN A 412 22.01 9.34 -2.84
N ASP A 413 22.10 8.06 -3.18
CA ASP A 413 20.94 7.19 -3.45
C ASP A 413 20.49 6.39 -2.21
N ASP A 414 21.27 6.45 -1.12
CA ASP A 414 20.97 5.75 0.14
C ASP A 414 19.91 6.48 0.99
N VAL A 415 19.55 7.72 0.62
CA VAL A 415 18.57 8.54 1.33
C VAL A 415 17.53 9.10 0.36
N LEU A 416 16.27 8.75 0.58
CA LEU A 416 15.12 9.32 -0.10
C LEU A 416 14.43 10.30 0.85
N GLU A 417 14.62 11.60 0.62
CA GLU A 417 13.96 12.65 1.39
C GLU A 417 12.52 12.83 0.91
N ILE A 418 11.56 12.72 1.83
CA ILE A 418 10.13 12.88 1.58
C ILE A 418 9.69 14.23 2.12
N ALA A 419 9.06 15.04 1.27
CA ALA A 419 8.46 16.32 1.62
C ALA A 419 7.14 16.51 0.86
N GLY A 420 6.06 16.87 1.58
CA GLY A 420 4.74 17.01 0.96
C GLY A 420 4.28 15.72 0.29
N ALA A 421 4.44 14.59 0.99
CA ALA A 421 4.27 13.21 0.57
C ALA A 421 5.23 12.69 -0.50
N TYR A 422 5.99 13.52 -1.21
CA TYR A 422 6.81 13.10 -2.35
C TYR A 422 8.29 13.01 -1.98
N GLY A 423 8.98 11.98 -2.47
CA GLY A 423 10.44 11.92 -2.48
C GLY A 423 10.95 11.03 -3.60
N SER A 424 12.19 11.24 -4.05
CA SER A 424 12.75 10.44 -5.16
C SER A 424 14.26 10.29 -5.09
N VAL A 425 14.76 9.17 -5.61
CA VAL A 425 16.18 8.87 -5.85
C VAL A 425 16.36 8.22 -7.22
N ALA A 426 17.58 8.23 -7.77
CA ALA A 426 17.85 7.69 -9.10
C ALA A 426 19.11 6.78 -9.11
N PRO A 427 19.09 5.65 -8.39
CA PRO A 427 20.25 4.75 -8.33
C PRO A 427 20.64 4.20 -9.70
N ASN A 428 21.95 4.17 -9.95
CA ASN A 428 22.54 3.35 -11.01
C ASN A 428 22.99 2.00 -10.42
N PHE A 429 22.28 0.92 -10.79
CA PHE A 429 22.63 -0.41 -10.32
C PHE A 429 23.92 -0.92 -10.99
N PRO A 430 24.88 -1.47 -10.22
CA PRO A 430 26.20 -1.81 -10.73
C PRO A 430 26.17 -3.01 -11.68
N ALA A 431 27.06 -3.00 -12.68
CA ALA A 431 27.33 -4.11 -13.60
C ALA A 431 28.15 -5.24 -12.92
N THR A 432 27.59 -5.85 -11.88
CA THR A 432 28.34 -6.73 -10.94
C THR A 432 28.79 -8.06 -11.53
N SER A 433 28.33 -8.43 -12.72
CA SER A 433 28.74 -9.63 -13.44
C SER A 433 28.90 -9.35 -14.92
N GLY A 434 29.64 -8.28 -15.22
CA GLY A 434 29.83 -7.78 -16.57
C GLY A 434 28.53 -7.26 -17.16
N THR A 435 28.24 -7.64 -18.41
CA THR A 435 27.08 -7.16 -19.17
C THR A 435 25.80 -7.98 -18.95
N THR A 436 25.83 -8.98 -18.06
CA THR A 436 24.69 -9.87 -17.82
C THR A 436 23.62 -9.17 -16.99
N PRO A 437 22.39 -8.98 -17.51
CA PRO A 437 21.28 -8.43 -16.74
C PRO A 437 20.92 -9.29 -15.54
N TYR A 438 20.34 -8.67 -14.52
CA TYR A 438 19.92 -9.35 -13.30
C TYR A 438 18.75 -8.64 -12.63
N ARG A 439 18.03 -9.39 -11.80
CA ARG A 439 16.95 -8.84 -10.98
C ARG A 439 17.51 -8.19 -9.72
N THR A 440 17.19 -6.92 -9.52
CA THR A 440 17.38 -6.20 -8.26
C THR A 440 16.07 -6.16 -7.48
N LEU A 441 16.12 -6.42 -6.17
CA LEU A 441 15.03 -6.09 -5.27
C LEU A 441 15.36 -4.79 -4.54
N VAL A 442 14.39 -3.88 -4.47
CA VAL A 442 14.54 -2.60 -3.77
C VAL A 442 13.51 -2.52 -2.67
N ASP A 443 13.96 -2.51 -1.42
CA ASP A 443 13.11 -2.26 -0.25
C ASP A 443 13.13 -0.77 0.09
N VAL A 444 11.97 -0.13 0.10
CA VAL A 444 11.83 1.26 0.58
C VAL A 444 11.06 1.25 1.89
N PRO A 445 11.75 1.35 3.05
CA PRO A 445 11.11 1.45 4.35
C PRO A 445 10.77 2.91 4.70
N PHE A 446 9.58 3.15 5.26
CA PHE A 446 9.18 4.45 5.80
C PHE A 446 8.13 4.27 6.90
N ALA A 447 8.34 4.85 8.09
CA ALA A 447 7.37 4.88 9.20
C ALA A 447 6.68 3.52 9.47
N GLY A 448 7.46 2.44 9.62
CA GLY A 448 6.94 1.09 9.88
C GLY A 448 6.27 0.40 8.68
N LEU A 449 6.29 1.02 7.50
CA LEU A 449 5.87 0.45 6.22
C LEU A 449 7.08 0.09 5.35
N LEU A 450 6.90 -0.86 4.44
CA LEU A 450 7.89 -1.23 3.45
C LEU A 450 7.18 -1.59 2.15
N THR A 451 7.64 -0.98 1.06
CA THR A 451 7.26 -1.38 -0.30
C THR A 451 8.48 -1.95 -0.98
N ARG A 452 8.33 -3.14 -1.57
CA ARG A 452 9.39 -3.80 -2.35
C ARG A 452 9.09 -3.69 -3.83
N LEU A 453 10.11 -3.31 -4.60
CA LEU A 453 10.12 -3.35 -6.05
C LEU A 453 11.03 -4.47 -6.57
N SER A 454 10.72 -5.01 -7.75
CA SER A 454 11.56 -5.96 -8.48
C SER A 454 11.91 -5.35 -9.84
N LEU A 455 13.18 -4.98 -10.04
CA LEU A 455 13.62 -4.20 -11.20
C LEU A 455 14.68 -4.96 -12.01
N PRO A 456 14.61 -4.95 -13.36
CA PRO A 456 15.50 -5.72 -14.20
C PRO A 456 16.73 -4.90 -14.65
N ALA A 457 17.74 -4.80 -13.79
CA ALA A 457 18.98 -4.09 -14.08
C ALA A 457 19.67 -4.66 -15.34
N GLY A 458 20.14 -3.79 -16.24
CA GLY A 458 20.74 -4.16 -17.53
C GLY A 458 19.76 -4.66 -18.61
N SER A 459 18.46 -4.81 -18.29
CA SER A 459 17.49 -5.39 -19.24
C SER A 459 16.76 -4.37 -20.10
N VAL A 460 16.73 -3.10 -19.71
CA VAL A 460 16.01 -2.04 -20.44
C VAL A 460 16.91 -1.39 -21.48
N ALA A 461 17.97 -0.74 -21.00
CA ALA A 461 19.03 -0.11 -21.78
C ALA A 461 20.28 0.03 -20.90
N THR A 462 21.46 0.18 -21.49
CA THR A 462 22.73 0.46 -20.80
C THR A 462 23.50 1.55 -21.55
N GLY A 463 24.55 2.13 -20.95
CA GLY A 463 25.42 3.08 -21.66
C GLY A 463 26.07 2.46 -22.90
N SER A 464 26.35 1.15 -22.87
CA SER A 464 26.86 0.38 -24.03
C SER A 464 25.79 -0.03 -25.05
N ALA A 465 24.51 -0.05 -24.66
CA ALA A 465 23.37 -0.38 -25.51
C ALA A 465 22.22 0.59 -25.17
N PRO A 466 22.30 1.85 -25.64
CA PRO A 466 21.46 2.93 -25.12
C PRO A 466 20.03 2.93 -25.68
N VAL A 467 19.74 2.13 -26.70
CA VAL A 467 18.39 2.02 -27.28
C VAL A 467 17.50 1.20 -26.35
N PRO A 468 16.41 1.77 -25.79
CA PRO A 468 15.52 1.05 -24.88
C PRO A 468 14.81 -0.11 -25.56
N ARG A 469 14.80 -1.25 -24.88
CA ARG A 469 13.97 -2.41 -25.22
C ARG A 469 12.51 -2.13 -24.93
N ASN A 470 11.61 -2.67 -25.75
CA ASN A 470 10.16 -2.42 -25.63
C ASN A 470 9.42 -3.50 -24.82
N LEU A 471 10.10 -4.58 -24.43
CA LEU A 471 9.58 -5.59 -23.51
C LEU A 471 10.68 -6.00 -22.53
N TYR A 472 10.43 -5.85 -21.24
CA TYR A 472 11.38 -6.18 -20.19
C TYR A 472 10.68 -6.50 -18.87
N GLY A 473 11.39 -7.15 -17.95
CA GLY A 473 10.80 -7.49 -16.67
C GLY A 473 11.62 -8.47 -15.85
N THR A 474 11.01 -8.95 -14.79
CA THR A 474 11.59 -9.90 -13.85
C THR A 474 10.73 -11.17 -13.76
N VAL A 475 11.36 -12.27 -13.36
CA VAL A 475 10.69 -13.52 -13.02
C VAL A 475 10.90 -13.78 -11.52
N ARG A 476 9.86 -14.20 -10.82
CA ARG A 476 9.91 -14.49 -9.37
C ARG A 476 8.98 -15.62 -8.98
N GLY A 477 9.14 -16.15 -7.77
CA GLY A 477 8.33 -17.29 -7.32
C GLY A 477 8.66 -18.60 -8.04
N VAL A 478 9.86 -18.69 -8.65
CA VAL A 478 10.35 -19.86 -9.36
C VAL A 478 11.65 -20.38 -8.70
N PRO A 479 11.98 -21.68 -8.84
CA PRO A 479 13.20 -22.24 -8.27
C PRO A 479 14.48 -21.50 -8.70
N SER A 480 15.48 -21.46 -7.82
CA SER A 480 16.72 -20.73 -8.11
C SER A 480 17.62 -21.38 -9.18
N THR A 481 17.32 -22.61 -9.59
CA THR A 481 18.10 -23.42 -10.54
C THR A 481 17.32 -23.70 -11.83
N GLY A 482 18.04 -23.96 -12.93
CA GLY A 482 17.48 -24.28 -14.24
C GLY A 482 17.60 -23.13 -15.24
N SER A 483 17.40 -23.42 -16.52
CA SER A 483 17.38 -22.42 -17.58
C SER A 483 15.96 -21.93 -17.85
N TYR A 484 15.78 -20.61 -17.91
CA TYR A 484 14.47 -19.99 -18.04
C TYR A 484 14.34 -19.21 -19.36
N VAL A 485 13.18 -19.33 -20.01
CA VAL A 485 12.80 -18.57 -21.22
C VAL A 485 11.41 -17.98 -21.03
N VAL A 486 11.24 -16.70 -21.30
CA VAL A 486 9.92 -16.07 -21.46
C VAL A 486 9.50 -16.19 -22.92
N ARG A 487 8.33 -16.76 -23.16
CA ARG A 487 7.68 -16.82 -24.47
C ARG A 487 6.49 -15.88 -24.50
N VAL A 488 6.45 -14.99 -25.48
CA VAL A 488 5.31 -14.09 -25.74
C VAL A 488 4.60 -14.51 -27.01
N THR A 489 3.29 -14.65 -26.93
CA THR A 489 2.42 -14.94 -28.08
C THR A 489 1.21 -14.01 -28.09
N SER A 490 0.71 -13.71 -29.30
CA SER A 490 -0.53 -12.97 -29.54
C SER A 490 -1.05 -13.35 -30.92
N SER A 491 -2.36 -13.27 -31.13
CA SER A 491 -2.98 -13.49 -32.45
C SER A 491 -2.61 -12.43 -33.48
N ARG A 492 -2.04 -11.29 -33.05
CA ARG A 492 -1.61 -10.19 -33.95
C ARG A 492 -0.11 -10.21 -34.24
N LEU A 493 0.68 -11.00 -33.50
CA LEU A 493 2.12 -11.13 -33.77
C LEU A 493 2.35 -12.17 -34.87
N SER A 494 3.40 -11.95 -35.65
CA SER A 494 3.85 -12.86 -36.71
C SER A 494 4.29 -14.25 -36.21
N GLY A 495 4.62 -14.37 -34.93
CA GLY A 495 4.94 -15.65 -34.28
C GLY A 495 5.30 -15.49 -32.80
N PRO A 496 5.56 -16.60 -32.09
CA PRO A 496 6.08 -16.56 -30.73
C PRO A 496 7.45 -15.87 -30.65
N VAL A 497 7.67 -15.08 -29.61
CA VAL A 497 8.97 -14.48 -29.30
C VAL A 497 9.53 -15.10 -28.03
N ASP A 498 10.68 -15.76 -28.14
CA ASP A 498 11.41 -16.36 -27.01
C ASP A 498 12.52 -15.44 -26.53
N ILE A 499 12.57 -15.23 -25.21
CA ILE A 499 13.45 -14.28 -24.56
C ILE A 499 14.21 -15.02 -23.45
N PRO A 500 15.54 -15.09 -23.51
CA PRO A 500 16.31 -15.72 -22.45
C PRO A 500 16.17 -14.93 -21.15
N VAL A 501 15.98 -15.65 -20.04
CA VAL A 501 16.00 -15.07 -18.70
C VAL A 501 17.38 -15.26 -18.11
N GLN A 502 18.01 -14.16 -17.71
CA GLN A 502 19.33 -14.15 -17.07
C GLN A 502 19.18 -13.60 -15.66
N ARG A 503 19.56 -14.41 -14.67
CA ARG A 503 19.53 -14.01 -13.24
C ARG A 503 18.17 -13.40 -12.84
N PHE A 504 17.11 -14.06 -13.31
CA PHE A 504 15.70 -13.70 -13.12
C PHE A 504 15.25 -12.35 -13.72
N ALA A 505 16.02 -11.78 -14.64
CA ALA A 505 15.64 -10.63 -15.45
C ALA A 505 15.63 -10.98 -16.94
N PHE A 506 14.83 -10.26 -17.72
CA PHE A 506 14.75 -10.42 -19.18
C PHE A 506 14.45 -9.09 -19.85
N GLY A 507 14.87 -8.97 -21.11
CA GLY A 507 14.49 -7.85 -21.97
C GLY A 507 14.82 -8.09 -23.44
N THR A 508 13.96 -7.59 -24.32
CA THR A 508 14.14 -7.67 -25.78
C THR A 508 13.44 -6.52 -26.50
N THR A 509 13.81 -6.30 -27.76
CA THR A 509 13.04 -5.44 -28.67
C THR A 509 12.28 -6.33 -29.64
N ILE A 510 10.95 -6.32 -29.55
CA ILE A 510 10.07 -6.96 -30.53
C ILE A 510 9.92 -5.99 -31.70
N SER A 511 10.50 -6.34 -32.85
CA SER A 511 10.50 -5.52 -34.06
C SER A 511 9.20 -5.58 -34.88
N ASP A 512 8.29 -6.50 -34.54
CA ASP A 512 6.98 -6.60 -35.17
C ASP A 512 6.16 -5.34 -34.85
N ALA A 513 5.75 -4.59 -35.89
CA ALA A 513 4.96 -3.37 -35.75
C ALA A 513 3.61 -3.61 -35.03
N ASN A 514 3.08 -4.83 -35.09
CA ASN A 514 1.86 -5.21 -34.37
C ASN A 514 2.08 -5.30 -32.87
N PHE A 515 3.32 -5.24 -32.35
CA PHE A 515 3.57 -5.18 -30.91
C PHE A 515 3.17 -3.83 -30.31
N THR A 516 3.37 -2.72 -31.02
CA THR A 516 3.14 -1.36 -30.51
C THR A 516 1.70 -1.07 -30.06
N PRO A 517 0.65 -1.43 -30.82
CA PRO A 517 -0.74 -1.22 -30.41
C PRO A 517 -1.14 -1.97 -29.12
N ALA A 518 -2.23 -1.53 -28.50
CA ALA A 518 -2.87 -2.23 -27.39
C ALA A 518 -3.47 -3.57 -27.86
N GLN A 519 -3.24 -4.64 -27.10
CA GLN A 519 -3.67 -6.00 -27.43
C GLN A 519 -3.55 -6.97 -26.25
N PRO A 520 -4.27 -8.11 -26.27
CA PRO A 520 -4.00 -9.23 -25.38
C PRO A 520 -2.69 -9.93 -25.76
N LEU A 521 -1.88 -10.27 -24.75
CA LEU A 521 -0.69 -11.10 -24.85
C LEU A 521 -0.87 -12.35 -23.97
N ARG A 522 -0.29 -13.47 -24.40
CA ARG A 522 -0.04 -14.62 -23.54
C ARG A 522 1.46 -14.71 -23.27
N ILE A 523 1.81 -14.63 -21.99
CA ILE A 523 3.17 -14.67 -21.47
C ILE A 523 3.36 -16.00 -20.75
N GLN A 524 4.25 -16.83 -21.28
CA GLN A 524 4.59 -18.13 -20.69
C GLN A 524 6.04 -18.10 -20.24
N VAL A 525 6.35 -18.75 -19.13
CA VAL A 525 7.75 -18.98 -18.71
C VAL A 525 8.01 -20.47 -18.72
N PHE A 526 9.07 -20.88 -19.42
CA PHE A 526 9.54 -22.25 -19.47
C PHE A 526 10.81 -22.39 -18.64
N ARG A 527 10.90 -23.46 -17.85
CA ARG A 527 12.10 -23.91 -17.14
C ARG A 527 12.52 -25.25 -17.74
N ASP A 528 13.68 -25.31 -18.37
CA ASP A 528 14.19 -26.55 -18.99
C ASP A 528 13.11 -27.24 -19.88
N ASN A 529 12.41 -26.43 -20.70
CA ASN A 529 11.26 -26.80 -21.55
C ASN A 529 9.93 -27.16 -20.85
N VAL A 530 9.83 -27.03 -19.53
CA VAL A 530 8.58 -27.21 -18.77
C VAL A 530 7.95 -25.86 -18.47
N GLN A 531 6.68 -25.65 -18.85
CA GLN A 531 5.96 -24.41 -18.53
C GLN A 531 5.74 -24.29 -17.01
N VAL A 532 6.20 -23.18 -16.43
CA VAL A 532 6.07 -22.87 -14.99
C VAL A 532 5.20 -21.64 -14.71
N ILE A 533 4.98 -20.77 -15.69
CA ILE A 533 4.06 -19.62 -15.63
C ILE A 533 3.26 -19.57 -16.93
N ASP A 534 1.97 -19.22 -16.81
CA ASP A 534 1.06 -18.94 -17.92
C ASP A 534 0.17 -17.76 -17.53
N ARG A 535 0.35 -16.62 -18.17
CA ARG A 535 -0.36 -15.39 -17.86
C ARG A 535 -0.93 -14.78 -19.12
N LEU A 536 -2.23 -14.60 -19.16
CA LEU A 536 -2.87 -13.66 -20.08
C LEU A 536 -2.70 -12.25 -19.53
N PHE A 537 -2.30 -11.32 -20.39
CA PHE A 537 -1.97 -9.96 -20.02
C PHE A 537 -2.44 -9.00 -21.11
N ASN A 538 -3.31 -8.06 -20.75
CA ASN A 538 -3.75 -7.03 -21.67
C ASN A 538 -2.77 -5.86 -21.64
N LYS A 539 -2.05 -5.70 -22.74
CA LYS A 539 -1.06 -4.64 -22.97
C LYS A 539 -1.75 -3.37 -23.49
N GLY A 540 -1.30 -2.21 -23.02
CA GLY A 540 -1.66 -0.90 -23.59
C GLY A 540 -0.81 -0.52 -24.82
N TYR A 541 -0.87 0.73 -25.25
CA TYR A 541 -0.01 1.22 -26.35
C TYR A 541 1.45 1.33 -25.87
N GLY A 542 2.41 1.02 -26.74
CA GLY A 542 3.84 1.21 -26.44
C GLY A 542 4.52 0.04 -25.72
N PRO A 543 5.61 0.29 -24.96
CA PRO A 543 6.37 -0.75 -24.25
C PRO A 543 5.62 -1.44 -23.11
N VAL A 544 6.19 -2.52 -22.57
CA VAL A 544 5.66 -3.23 -21.39
C VAL A 544 6.77 -3.61 -20.41
N ALA A 545 6.57 -3.26 -19.14
CA ALA A 545 7.33 -3.74 -18.00
C ALA A 545 6.51 -4.80 -17.23
N LEU A 546 7.09 -5.96 -16.95
CA LEU A 546 6.41 -7.09 -16.29
C LEU A 546 7.10 -7.53 -14.99
N ASP A 547 6.30 -7.94 -14.01
CA ASP A 547 6.71 -8.75 -12.85
C ASP A 547 6.01 -10.12 -12.93
N LEU A 548 6.72 -11.14 -13.41
CA LEU A 548 6.15 -12.47 -13.65
C LEU A 548 6.29 -13.34 -12.40
N ARG A 549 5.16 -13.69 -11.79
CA ARG A 549 5.10 -14.50 -10.56
C ARG A 549 4.75 -15.95 -10.83
N GLY A 550 5.48 -16.86 -10.19
CA GLY A 550 5.19 -18.28 -10.18
C GLY A 550 3.84 -18.61 -9.54
N ALA A 551 3.25 -19.75 -9.89
CA ALA A 551 1.94 -20.17 -9.38
C ALA A 551 1.87 -20.25 -7.84
N GLY A 552 2.98 -20.59 -7.17
CA GLY A 552 3.05 -20.60 -5.71
C GLY A 552 2.84 -19.23 -5.07
N ASP A 553 3.30 -18.17 -5.72
CA ASP A 553 3.16 -16.77 -5.25
C ASP A 553 1.72 -16.25 -5.42
N LEU A 554 0.93 -16.87 -6.30
CA LEU A 554 -0.47 -16.51 -6.55
C LEU A 554 -1.45 -17.49 -5.86
N ALA A 555 -0.93 -18.43 -5.06
CA ALA A 555 -1.75 -19.41 -4.37
C ALA A 555 -2.67 -18.75 -3.32
N PRO A 556 -3.96 -19.15 -3.23
CA PRO A 556 -4.91 -18.54 -2.30
C PRO A 556 -4.46 -18.64 -0.83
N ILE A 557 -4.51 -17.54 -0.08
CA ILE A 557 -4.08 -17.40 1.32
C ILE A 557 -5.11 -18.02 2.27
N GLY A 558 -4.68 -19.02 3.05
CA GLY A 558 -5.50 -19.62 4.10
C GLY A 558 -5.50 -18.77 5.38
N VAL A 559 -6.67 -18.51 5.94
CA VAL A 559 -6.88 -17.85 7.22
C VAL A 559 -7.60 -18.80 8.14
N THR A 560 -6.89 -19.34 9.13
CA THR A 560 -7.43 -20.28 10.11
C THR A 560 -7.13 -19.79 11.51
N LEU A 561 -8.16 -19.31 12.19
CA LEU A 561 -8.07 -18.72 13.53
C LEU A 561 -9.15 -19.30 14.43
N PRO A 562 -8.82 -19.67 15.68
CA PRO A 562 -9.83 -20.11 16.62
C PRO A 562 -10.64 -18.93 17.16
N ALA A 563 -11.79 -19.21 17.79
CA ALA A 563 -12.49 -18.21 18.60
C ALA A 563 -11.58 -17.70 19.74
N GLY A 564 -11.79 -16.48 20.21
CA GLY A 564 -10.99 -15.84 21.25
C GLY A 564 -9.87 -14.95 20.69
N LEU A 565 -8.91 -14.62 21.56
CA LEU A 565 -7.77 -13.77 21.25
C LEU A 565 -6.67 -14.58 20.54
N SER A 566 -6.17 -14.05 19.42
CA SER A 566 -5.05 -14.58 18.65
C SER A 566 -4.09 -13.47 18.27
N LEU A 567 -2.80 -13.80 18.14
CA LEU A 567 -1.78 -12.90 17.57
C LEU A 567 -1.41 -13.42 16.18
N TYR A 568 -1.77 -12.69 15.13
CA TYR A 568 -1.74 -13.20 13.76
C TYR A 568 -1.41 -12.13 12.71
N ALA A 569 -0.92 -12.58 11.55
CA ALA A 569 -1.00 -11.87 10.28
C ALA A 569 -1.12 -12.90 9.14
N PRO A 570 -1.70 -12.54 7.98
CA PRO A 570 -1.72 -13.43 6.81
C PRO A 570 -0.30 -13.73 6.30
N ILE A 571 -0.08 -14.95 5.78
CA ILE A 571 1.19 -15.44 5.18
C ILE A 571 1.46 -14.90 3.76
N GLY A 572 0.91 -13.73 3.47
CA GLY A 572 0.84 -13.10 2.15
C GLY A 572 0.01 -11.82 2.26
N THR A 573 -0.01 -11.02 1.20
CA THR A 573 -0.78 -9.78 1.15
C THR A 573 -2.06 -10.03 0.36
N PRO A 574 -3.23 -10.09 1.04
CA PRO A 574 -4.52 -10.19 0.37
C PRO A 574 -4.73 -9.10 -0.68
N TYR A 575 -5.50 -9.37 -1.72
CA TYR A 575 -5.87 -8.34 -2.70
C TYR A 575 -6.76 -7.27 -2.06
N ARG A 576 -7.82 -7.70 -1.36
CA ARG A 576 -8.57 -6.87 -0.41
C ARG A 576 -8.02 -7.06 0.99
N HIS A 577 -7.54 -5.98 1.58
CA HIS A 577 -6.70 -6.04 2.78
C HIS A 577 -7.31 -5.33 3.99
N ARG A 578 -8.57 -4.86 3.91
CA ARG A 578 -9.32 -4.43 5.09
C ARG A 578 -9.68 -5.64 5.97
N ALA A 579 -9.56 -5.52 7.28
CA ALA A 579 -9.61 -6.67 8.20
C ALA A 579 -10.95 -7.43 8.16
N ASP A 580 -12.08 -6.72 8.15
CA ASP A 580 -13.42 -7.29 8.06
C ASP A 580 -13.62 -8.09 6.75
N ARG A 581 -13.06 -7.62 5.63
CA ARG A 581 -13.07 -8.35 4.35
C ARG A 581 -12.24 -9.62 4.38
N VAL A 582 -11.03 -9.55 4.91
CA VAL A 582 -10.09 -10.68 4.98
C VAL A 582 -10.62 -11.78 5.90
N LEU A 583 -11.17 -11.40 7.05
CA LEU A 583 -11.76 -12.31 8.03
C LEU A 583 -13.18 -12.73 7.64
N GLY A 584 -13.82 -11.94 6.78
CA GLY A 584 -15.19 -12.12 6.33
C GLY A 584 -16.22 -11.90 7.43
N LEU A 585 -15.94 -10.95 8.31
CA LEU A 585 -16.80 -10.51 9.40
C LEU A 585 -17.55 -9.25 8.99
N THR A 586 -18.59 -8.89 9.72
CA THR A 586 -19.15 -7.54 9.63
C THR A 586 -18.26 -6.55 10.37
N GLU A 587 -18.36 -5.27 10.02
CA GLU A 587 -17.54 -4.21 10.63
C GLU A 587 -17.68 -4.18 12.15
N ASN A 588 -18.91 -4.29 12.67
CA ASN A 588 -19.21 -4.32 14.12
C ASN A 588 -18.75 -5.61 14.84
N GLN A 589 -18.39 -6.67 14.11
CA GLN A 589 -17.83 -7.90 14.67
C GLN A 589 -16.30 -7.93 14.63
N THR A 590 -15.68 -6.97 13.94
CA THR A 590 -14.24 -6.97 13.71
C THR A 590 -13.52 -6.27 14.85
N LEU A 591 -12.82 -7.06 15.67
CA LEU A 591 -12.00 -6.56 16.76
C LEU A 591 -10.52 -6.89 16.47
N LEU A 592 -9.80 -5.87 16.02
CA LEU A 592 -8.37 -5.95 15.73
C LEU A 592 -7.65 -4.79 16.44
N GLY A 593 -6.52 -5.10 17.08
CA GLY A 593 -5.61 -4.09 17.63
C GLY A 593 -4.17 -4.32 17.17
N ARG A 594 -3.56 -3.30 16.59
CA ARG A 594 -2.14 -3.30 16.18
C ARG A 594 -1.38 -2.29 17.03
N TRP A 595 -0.23 -2.70 17.54
CA TRP A 595 0.63 -1.79 18.27
C TRP A 595 1.34 -0.82 17.34
N SER A 596 1.29 0.46 17.68
CA SER A 596 2.06 1.52 17.05
C SER A 596 3.29 1.84 17.92
N PRO A 597 4.52 1.54 17.44
CA PRO A 597 5.74 1.82 18.17
C PRO A 597 5.95 3.32 18.42
N SER A 598 5.53 4.15 17.47
CA SER A 598 5.70 5.61 17.50
C SER A 598 4.81 6.30 18.54
N THR A 599 3.57 5.83 18.73
CA THR A 599 2.64 6.39 19.73
C THR A 599 2.69 5.66 21.06
N GLY A 600 3.21 4.43 21.09
CA GLY A 600 3.21 3.58 22.27
C GLY A 600 1.80 3.12 22.67
N GLN A 601 0.90 2.97 21.71
CA GLN A 601 -0.51 2.58 21.92
C GLN A 601 -0.98 1.59 20.85
N PHE A 602 -2.15 0.97 21.08
CA PHE A 602 -2.81 0.15 20.07
C PHE A 602 -3.70 1.02 19.17
N ASP A 603 -3.46 0.95 17.86
CA ASP A 603 -4.41 1.37 16.85
C ASP A 603 -5.45 0.26 16.69
N LEU A 604 -6.71 0.61 16.94
CA LEU A 604 -7.84 -0.32 16.90
C LEU A 604 -8.59 -0.19 15.58
N PHE A 605 -9.18 -1.28 15.12
CA PHE A 605 -10.02 -1.30 13.92
C PHE A 605 -11.08 -0.19 13.93
N PRO A 606 -11.21 0.59 12.83
CA PRO A 606 -10.54 0.44 11.53
C PRO A 606 -9.24 1.25 11.32
N ASN A 607 -8.62 1.78 12.38
CA ASN A 607 -7.54 2.77 12.30
C ASN A 607 -6.13 2.19 12.10
N GLU A 608 -5.98 0.88 12.17
CA GLU A 608 -4.70 0.17 12.25
C GLU A 608 -3.94 0.06 10.92
N GLY A 609 -4.58 0.38 9.79
CA GLY A 609 -4.13 -0.03 8.46
C GLY A 609 -4.75 -1.34 7.98
N GLY A 610 -4.30 -1.82 6.82
CA GLY A 610 -4.74 -3.13 6.34
C GLY A 610 -4.01 -4.31 6.97
N MET A 611 -4.60 -5.49 6.86
CA MET A 611 -3.97 -6.79 7.11
C MET A 611 -3.05 -7.15 5.95
N MET A 612 -1.76 -7.27 6.22
CA MET A 612 -0.73 -7.55 5.20
C MET A 612 0.29 -8.54 5.74
N ALA A 613 1.06 -9.16 4.83
CA ALA A 613 2.15 -10.04 5.21
C ALA A 613 3.11 -9.33 6.18
N GLY A 614 3.55 -10.05 7.20
CA GLY A 614 4.57 -9.55 8.13
C GLY A 614 4.10 -8.52 9.18
N ARG A 615 2.88 -7.98 9.08
CA ARG A 615 2.35 -7.00 10.04
C ARG A 615 1.41 -7.65 11.05
N GLY A 616 1.96 -8.01 12.21
CA GLY A 616 1.23 -8.65 13.30
C GLY A 616 0.11 -7.77 13.88
N ALA A 617 -0.96 -8.41 14.32
CA ALA A 617 -2.03 -7.77 15.07
C ALA A 617 -2.70 -8.77 16.04
N TYR A 618 -3.28 -8.24 17.11
CA TYR A 618 -4.21 -9.00 17.93
C TYR A 618 -5.59 -9.02 17.27
N LEU A 619 -6.21 -10.19 17.28
CA LEU A 619 -7.56 -10.43 16.78
C LEU A 619 -8.39 -11.07 17.89
N SER A 620 -9.55 -10.50 18.20
CA SER A 620 -10.51 -11.09 19.14
C SER A 620 -11.74 -11.55 18.37
N LEU A 621 -11.92 -12.87 18.26
CA LEU A 621 -12.97 -13.46 17.44
C LEU A 621 -14.08 -14.08 18.30
N GLY A 622 -15.35 -13.77 18.00
CA GLY A 622 -16.48 -14.40 18.68
C GLY A 622 -16.68 -15.88 18.30
N SER A 623 -16.20 -16.29 17.12
CA SER A 623 -16.24 -17.67 16.62
C SER A 623 -14.97 -17.97 15.81
N ALA A 624 -14.68 -19.25 15.58
CA ALA A 624 -13.54 -19.63 14.75
C ALA A 624 -13.74 -19.18 13.30
N VAL A 625 -12.68 -18.71 12.66
CA VAL A 625 -12.65 -18.33 11.25
C VAL A 625 -11.82 -19.34 10.48
N ASN A 626 -12.38 -19.91 9.43
CA ASN A 626 -11.66 -20.72 8.46
C ASN A 626 -12.06 -20.29 7.05
N ARG A 627 -11.17 -19.56 6.37
CA ARG A 627 -11.41 -18.99 5.05
C ARG A 627 -10.18 -19.06 4.17
N THR A 628 -10.42 -18.83 2.89
CA THR A 628 -9.37 -18.64 1.91
C THR A 628 -9.63 -17.33 1.18
N VAL A 629 -8.59 -16.50 1.05
CA VAL A 629 -8.64 -15.21 0.36
C VAL A 629 -7.60 -15.17 -0.75
N ARG A 630 -7.84 -14.38 -1.79
CA ARG A 630 -6.86 -14.21 -2.87
C ARG A 630 -5.85 -13.13 -2.50
N GLY A 631 -4.64 -13.27 -3.01
CA GLY A 631 -3.57 -12.34 -2.72
C GLY A 631 -2.26 -12.81 -3.31
N VAL A 632 -1.20 -12.16 -2.88
CA VAL A 632 0.15 -12.40 -3.37
C VAL A 632 1.05 -12.82 -2.21
N ARG A 633 1.94 -13.78 -2.47
CA ARG A 633 2.95 -14.30 -1.55
C ARG A 633 4.32 -14.19 -2.20
N ASP A 634 5.35 -14.39 -1.38
CA ASP A 634 6.74 -14.46 -1.82
C ASP A 634 7.31 -15.81 -1.33
N THR A 635 7.08 -16.88 -2.10
CA THR A 635 7.30 -18.26 -1.63
C THR A 635 8.74 -18.74 -1.77
N SER A 636 9.50 -18.19 -2.73
CA SER A 636 10.85 -18.64 -3.04
C SER A 636 11.92 -17.57 -2.82
N GLU A 637 11.58 -16.46 -2.16
CA GLU A 637 12.44 -15.29 -1.99
C GLU A 637 12.48 -14.79 -0.55
N PRO A 638 13.59 -14.18 -0.10
CA PRO A 638 13.64 -13.56 1.21
C PRO A 638 12.60 -12.44 1.32
N VAL A 639 11.91 -12.31 2.45
CA VAL A 639 10.92 -11.25 2.69
C VAL A 639 11.42 -10.33 3.80
N SER A 640 11.41 -9.01 3.53
CA SER A 640 11.85 -7.98 4.47
C SER A 640 10.67 -7.31 5.18
N ILE A 641 10.84 -7.01 6.45
CA ILE A 641 9.87 -6.30 7.30
C ILE A 641 10.60 -5.16 8.01
N PRO A 642 10.08 -3.92 7.97
CA PRO A 642 10.66 -2.79 8.67
C PRO A 642 10.34 -2.86 10.17
N LEU A 643 11.27 -2.41 11.00
CA LEU A 643 11.11 -2.27 12.44
C LEU A 643 11.31 -0.81 12.81
N GLU A 644 10.36 -0.24 13.53
CA GLU A 644 10.50 1.08 14.15
C GLU A 644 11.19 0.96 15.51
N PRO A 645 11.82 2.03 16.03
CA PRO A 645 12.39 2.01 17.38
C PRO A 645 11.38 1.57 18.43
N GLY A 646 11.77 0.66 19.33
CA GLY A 646 10.89 0.11 20.37
C GLY A 646 10.20 -1.21 19.99
N TRP A 647 9.07 -1.50 20.64
CA TRP A 647 8.35 -2.78 20.45
C TRP A 647 7.55 -2.78 19.15
N ASN A 648 7.68 -3.84 18.36
CA ASN A 648 6.98 -4.06 17.10
C ASN A 648 6.20 -5.38 17.14
N MET A 649 5.03 -5.42 16.49
CA MET A 649 4.29 -6.65 16.20
C MET A 649 4.57 -7.11 14.78
N VAL A 650 5.33 -8.19 14.65
CA VAL A 650 5.80 -8.75 13.38
C VAL A 650 5.20 -10.12 13.19
N ALA A 651 5.07 -10.59 11.95
CA ALA A 651 4.65 -11.96 11.68
C ALA A 651 5.60 -12.65 10.73
N ASN A 652 5.63 -13.99 10.80
CA ASN A 652 6.31 -14.79 9.80
C ASN A 652 5.57 -14.65 8.45
N PRO A 653 6.19 -14.03 7.43
CA PRO A 653 5.54 -13.82 6.15
C PRO A 653 5.60 -15.07 5.25
N LEU A 654 6.35 -16.10 5.63
CA LEU A 654 6.59 -17.29 4.84
C LEU A 654 5.66 -18.44 5.26
N ASN A 655 5.37 -19.34 4.32
CA ASN A 655 4.51 -20.51 4.53
C ASN A 655 5.27 -21.71 5.13
N GLU A 656 6.20 -21.46 6.05
CA GLU A 656 6.99 -22.48 6.74
C GLU A 656 7.49 -21.94 8.08
N ASP A 657 7.85 -22.84 9.01
CA ASP A 657 8.47 -22.43 10.27
C ASP A 657 9.90 -21.94 10.04
N ILE A 658 10.23 -20.77 10.60
CA ILE A 658 11.54 -20.14 10.40
C ILE A 658 12.40 -20.29 11.66
N PRO A 659 13.52 -21.03 11.60
CA PRO A 659 14.54 -21.00 12.63
C PRO A 659 15.28 -19.65 12.60
N PHE A 660 15.74 -19.20 13.77
CA PHE A 660 16.42 -17.91 13.89
C PHE A 660 17.70 -17.79 13.04
N SER A 661 18.32 -18.89 12.64
CA SER A 661 19.48 -18.89 11.73
C SER A 661 19.16 -18.38 10.31
N ARG A 662 17.87 -18.33 9.94
CA ARG A 662 17.39 -17.81 8.64
C ARG A 662 16.76 -16.42 8.75
N ILE A 663 17.01 -15.75 9.87
CA ILE A 663 16.64 -14.35 10.10
C ILE A 663 17.91 -13.52 10.10
N THR A 664 17.94 -12.52 9.21
CA THR A 664 18.97 -11.48 9.21
C THR A 664 18.35 -10.14 9.54
N VAL A 665 19.13 -9.25 10.15
CA VAL A 665 18.72 -7.90 10.47
C VAL A 665 19.80 -6.94 9.98
N THR A 666 19.37 -5.86 9.33
CA THR A 666 20.26 -4.81 8.84
C THR A 666 19.72 -3.46 9.26
N THR A 667 20.60 -2.47 9.33
CA THR A 667 20.20 -1.06 9.30
C THR A 667 20.53 -0.45 7.95
N THR A 668 20.34 0.86 7.82
CA THR A 668 20.55 1.65 6.61
C THR A 668 21.99 1.61 6.12
N THR A 669 22.98 1.46 7.00
CA THR A 669 24.40 1.52 6.65
C THR A 669 25.18 0.25 6.96
N GLU A 670 24.66 -0.61 7.85
CA GLU A 670 25.35 -1.80 8.33
C GLU A 670 25.15 -3.02 7.40
N ALA A 671 26.13 -3.90 7.32
CA ALA A 671 25.94 -5.18 6.64
C ALA A 671 24.87 -6.03 7.36
N PRO A 672 24.09 -6.88 6.65
CA PRO A 672 23.12 -7.76 7.30
C PRO A 672 23.79 -8.69 8.32
N ALA A 673 23.32 -8.63 9.57
CA ALA A 673 23.75 -9.48 10.67
C ALA A 673 22.75 -10.63 10.87
N ILE A 674 23.23 -11.85 11.12
CA ILE A 674 22.34 -12.95 11.51
C ILE A 674 21.73 -12.69 12.90
N TYR A 675 20.60 -13.32 13.21
CA TYR A 675 19.90 -13.13 14.48
C TYR A 675 20.81 -13.17 15.73
N SER A 676 21.75 -14.13 15.80
CA SER A 676 22.67 -14.25 16.95
C SER A 676 23.63 -13.07 17.11
N GLN A 677 23.94 -12.36 16.02
CA GLN A 677 24.78 -11.16 16.01
C GLN A 677 23.95 -9.89 16.26
N ALA A 678 22.71 -9.86 15.80
CA ALA A 678 21.81 -8.72 15.89
C ALA A 678 21.16 -8.56 17.28
N ARG A 679 21.02 -9.64 18.05
CA ARG A 679 20.41 -9.61 19.38
C ARG A 679 21.28 -8.85 20.40
N GLY A 680 20.66 -7.93 21.13
CA GLY A 680 21.31 -7.02 22.08
C GLY A 680 22.14 -5.90 21.45
N THR A 681 22.13 -5.79 20.11
CA THR A 681 22.86 -4.77 19.34
C THR A 681 21.93 -3.96 18.45
N ILE A 682 21.17 -4.64 17.58
CA ILE A 682 20.19 -4.05 16.66
C ILE A 682 18.76 -4.30 17.16
N ILE A 683 18.49 -5.52 17.62
CA ILE A 683 17.19 -5.94 18.16
C ILE A 683 17.33 -6.45 19.60
N GLY A 684 16.23 -6.46 20.34
CA GLY A 684 16.18 -6.99 21.69
C GLY A 684 16.58 -8.46 21.78
N THR A 685 16.99 -8.90 22.97
CA THR A 685 17.54 -10.24 23.20
C THR A 685 16.51 -11.37 23.10
N THR A 686 15.21 -11.07 23.17
CA THR A 686 14.13 -12.06 23.17
C THR A 686 13.00 -11.63 22.24
N MET A 687 12.50 -12.58 21.43
CA MET A 687 11.25 -12.46 20.68
C MET A 687 10.14 -13.18 21.44
N PHE A 688 8.92 -12.62 21.46
CA PHE A 688 7.80 -13.19 22.22
C PHE A 688 6.63 -13.58 21.34
N GLY A 689 6.21 -14.84 21.41
CA GLY A 689 4.94 -15.30 20.88
C GLY A 689 3.82 -15.12 21.89
N PHE A 690 2.60 -15.33 21.45
CA PHE A 690 1.41 -15.28 22.29
C PHE A 690 0.86 -16.69 22.53
N GLY A 691 0.85 -17.11 23.79
CA GLY A 691 0.19 -18.34 24.23
C GLY A 691 -1.21 -18.02 24.74
N ARG A 692 -2.24 -18.43 24.01
CA ARG A 692 -3.64 -18.24 24.42
C ARG A 692 -3.95 -19.00 25.72
N ASP A 693 -4.79 -18.40 26.57
CA ASP A 693 -5.32 -19.04 27.76
C ASP A 693 -6.42 -20.05 27.40
N ASN A 694 -6.28 -21.29 27.88
CA ASN A 694 -7.24 -22.36 27.64
C ASN A 694 -8.57 -22.18 28.39
N VAL A 695 -8.60 -21.33 29.42
CA VAL A 695 -9.79 -21.10 30.25
C VAL A 695 -10.50 -19.82 29.83
N ASN A 696 -9.83 -18.67 29.85
CA ASN A 696 -10.37 -17.44 29.27
C ASN A 696 -9.74 -17.21 27.90
N ILE A 697 -10.45 -17.65 26.88
CA ILE A 697 -9.96 -17.65 25.51
C ILE A 697 -9.67 -16.25 24.95
N TYR A 698 -10.10 -15.19 25.63
CA TYR A 698 -9.85 -13.78 25.28
C TYR A 698 -8.62 -13.19 25.98
N GLN A 699 -7.83 -14.02 26.66
CA GLN A 699 -6.58 -13.63 27.34
C GLN A 699 -5.44 -14.58 26.93
N GLY A 700 -4.21 -14.24 27.30
CA GLY A 700 -3.07 -15.15 27.14
C GLY A 700 -1.82 -14.66 27.85
N SER A 701 -0.69 -15.26 27.53
CA SER A 701 0.61 -14.96 28.12
C SER A 701 1.65 -14.80 27.03
N LEU A 702 2.55 -13.83 27.19
CA LEU A 702 3.68 -13.68 26.30
C LEU A 702 4.76 -14.69 26.69
N THR A 703 5.24 -15.44 25.70
CA THR A 703 6.23 -16.51 25.90
C THR A 703 7.39 -16.35 24.93
N PRO A 704 8.64 -16.57 25.38
CA PRO A 704 9.80 -16.46 24.50
C PRO A 704 9.74 -17.52 23.39
N LEU A 705 10.07 -17.12 22.17
CA LEU A 705 10.15 -18.01 21.02
C LEU A 705 11.52 -18.70 20.92
N SER A 706 11.52 -19.92 20.38
CA SER A 706 12.73 -20.64 19.94
C SER A 706 12.83 -20.77 18.42
N THR A 707 11.70 -20.62 17.74
CA THR A 707 11.52 -20.55 16.29
C THR A 707 10.36 -19.62 16.01
N VAL A 708 10.20 -19.13 14.78
CA VAL A 708 9.02 -18.35 14.38
C VAL A 708 8.07 -19.26 13.61
N PRO A 709 6.94 -19.68 14.19
CA PRO A 709 6.00 -20.58 13.51
C PRO A 709 5.37 -19.94 12.27
N ARG A 710 4.94 -20.75 11.31
CA ARG A 710 4.22 -20.29 10.11
C ARG A 710 2.98 -19.47 10.48
N GLY A 711 2.79 -18.31 9.86
CA GLY A 711 1.62 -17.44 10.08
C GLY A 711 1.45 -16.88 11.50
N ALA A 712 2.35 -17.21 12.43
CA ALA A 712 2.31 -16.68 13.78
C ALA A 712 2.88 -15.25 13.79
N ALA A 713 2.16 -14.35 14.46
CA ALA A 713 2.71 -13.07 14.84
C ALA A 713 3.40 -13.14 16.22
N PHE A 714 4.34 -12.23 16.43
CA PHE A 714 5.22 -12.18 17.57
C PHE A 714 5.70 -10.75 17.81
N TRP A 715 6.26 -10.52 18.99
CA TRP A 715 6.85 -9.27 19.40
C TRP A 715 8.36 -9.31 19.23
N VAL A 716 8.92 -8.23 18.69
CA VAL A 716 10.35 -7.96 18.69
C VAL A 716 10.60 -6.49 19.00
N ARG A 717 11.67 -6.23 19.75
CA ARG A 717 12.10 -4.86 20.04
C ARG A 717 13.21 -4.47 19.06
N CYS A 718 13.11 -3.28 18.46
CA CYS A 718 14.21 -2.63 17.78
C CYS A 718 14.94 -1.71 18.78
N ASP A 719 16.24 -1.91 18.95
CA ASP A 719 17.07 -1.12 19.85
C ASP A 719 17.82 0.00 19.13
N ARG A 720 17.67 0.11 17.80
CA ARG A 720 18.20 1.21 17.00
C ARG A 720 17.20 2.35 16.90
N THR A 721 17.69 3.56 17.09
CA THR A 721 16.91 4.80 16.97
C THR A 721 16.52 5.12 15.53
N GLU A 722 17.29 4.63 14.55
CA GLU A 722 17.00 4.76 13.12
C GLU A 722 16.04 3.68 12.58
N GLY A 723 15.64 2.72 13.42
CA GLY A 723 14.92 1.52 12.98
C GLY A 723 15.84 0.44 12.42
N ALA A 724 15.24 -0.62 11.87
CA ALA A 724 15.95 -1.74 11.26
C ALA A 724 15.09 -2.43 10.20
N ILE A 725 15.69 -3.30 9.39
CA ILE A 725 14.97 -4.21 8.48
C ILE A 725 15.29 -5.64 8.91
N MET A 726 14.26 -6.42 9.17
CA MET A 726 14.33 -7.84 9.47
C MET A 726 13.94 -8.65 8.23
N THR A 727 14.82 -9.53 7.77
CA THR A 727 14.61 -10.35 6.57
C THR A 727 14.50 -11.83 6.93
N PHE A 728 13.46 -12.49 6.41
CA PHE A 728 13.16 -13.91 6.57
C PHE A 728 13.52 -14.62 5.28
N THR A 729 14.39 -15.63 5.34
CA THR A 729 14.85 -16.36 4.15
C THR A 729 14.18 -17.74 4.04
N PRO A 730 13.44 -18.04 2.95
CA PRO A 730 12.79 -19.34 2.80
C PRO A 730 13.79 -20.45 2.49
N SER A 731 13.40 -21.69 2.77
CA SER A 731 14.28 -22.88 2.66
C SER A 731 14.64 -23.19 1.21
N SER A 732 13.77 -22.79 0.28
CA SER A 732 13.96 -22.93 -1.16
C SER A 732 14.91 -21.90 -1.78
N PHE A 733 15.31 -20.86 -1.04
CA PHE A 733 16.21 -19.84 -1.57
C PHE A 733 17.66 -20.37 -1.58
N GLY A 734 18.20 -20.54 -2.80
CA GLY A 734 19.47 -21.23 -3.04
C GLY A 734 20.73 -20.39 -2.88
N ALA A 735 20.65 -19.15 -2.38
CA ALA A 735 21.84 -18.38 -2.10
C ALA A 735 22.48 -18.89 -0.80
N GLY A 736 23.80 -19.11 -0.83
CA GLY A 736 24.56 -19.61 0.30
C GLY A 736 24.16 -18.88 1.57
N THR A 737 23.49 -19.60 2.48
CA THR A 737 23.19 -19.12 3.82
C THR A 737 24.47 -18.50 4.35
N ARG A 738 24.51 -17.18 4.52
CA ARG A 738 25.61 -16.52 5.21
C ARG A 738 25.54 -16.98 6.66
N THR A 739 26.10 -18.14 6.93
CA THR A 739 26.48 -18.57 8.25
C THR A 739 27.64 -17.67 8.66
N GLY A 740 27.32 -16.45 9.09
CA GLY A 740 28.19 -15.75 10.01
C GLY A 740 28.45 -16.70 11.18
N GLY A 741 29.70 -16.79 11.65
CA GLY A 741 30.01 -17.62 12.80
C GLY A 741 29.03 -17.31 13.93
N ASN A 742 28.36 -18.34 14.45
CA ASN A 742 27.43 -18.18 15.57
C ASN A 742 28.21 -17.48 16.70
N VAL A 743 27.85 -16.23 16.98
CA VAL A 743 28.42 -15.55 18.13
C VAL A 743 27.81 -16.22 19.35
N ALA A 744 28.68 -16.79 20.19
CA ALA A 744 28.24 -17.44 21.41
C ALA A 744 27.48 -16.42 22.27
N GLU A 745 26.26 -16.78 22.69
CA GLU A 745 25.47 -15.94 23.57
C GLU A 745 26.28 -15.63 24.84
N PRO A 746 26.33 -14.36 25.28
CA PRO A 746 26.96 -14.00 26.55
C PRO A 746 26.33 -14.83 27.67
N LYS A 747 27.13 -15.64 28.36
CA LYS A 747 26.67 -16.47 29.47
C LYS A 747 26.81 -15.70 30.79
N PRO A 748 25.72 -15.50 31.55
CA PRO A 748 25.82 -14.88 32.86
C PRO A 748 26.53 -15.82 33.84
N ASP A 749 27.07 -15.29 34.93
CA ASP A 749 27.73 -16.09 35.96
C ASP A 749 26.73 -17.06 36.62
N TRP A 750 25.48 -16.63 36.79
CA TRP A 750 24.36 -17.47 37.18
C TRP A 750 23.04 -16.89 36.66
N GLU A 751 22.03 -17.76 36.52
CA GLU A 751 20.69 -17.37 36.04
C GLU A 751 19.62 -18.34 36.53
N MET A 752 18.53 -17.77 37.03
CA MET A 752 17.38 -18.45 37.61
C MET A 752 16.09 -18.16 36.85
N ILE A 753 15.16 -19.11 36.92
CA ILE A 753 13.80 -18.97 36.39
C ILE A 753 12.88 -18.57 37.55
N VAL A 754 12.07 -17.54 37.33
CA VAL A 754 10.93 -17.18 38.18
C VAL A 754 9.67 -17.50 37.39
N GLN A 755 8.92 -18.53 37.76
CA GLN A 755 7.76 -19.00 37.01
C GLN A 755 6.53 -19.05 37.91
N VAL A 756 5.40 -18.54 37.43
CA VAL A 756 4.11 -18.69 38.09
C VAL A 756 3.26 -19.70 37.32
N THR A 757 2.59 -20.59 38.05
CA THR A 757 1.63 -21.54 37.50
C THR A 757 0.39 -21.59 38.40
N GLY A 758 -0.81 -21.53 37.81
CA GLY A 758 -2.07 -21.60 38.56
C GLY A 758 -3.28 -21.35 37.66
N GLY A 759 -4.41 -21.97 38.01
CA GLY A 759 -5.65 -21.89 37.21
C GLY A 759 -5.48 -22.25 35.74
N GLY A 760 -4.69 -23.30 35.44
CA GLY A 760 -4.43 -23.79 34.07
C GLY A 760 -3.44 -22.96 33.24
N ARG A 761 -2.82 -21.94 33.82
CA ARG A 761 -1.94 -20.98 33.11
C ARG A 761 -0.51 -21.01 33.64
N THR A 762 0.44 -20.61 32.81
CA THR A 762 1.84 -20.47 33.20
C THR A 762 2.50 -19.25 32.56
N SER A 763 3.39 -18.58 33.29
CA SER A 763 4.24 -17.51 32.77
C SER A 763 5.57 -17.50 33.51
N ARG A 764 6.64 -17.00 32.90
CA ARG A 764 7.97 -16.96 33.50
C ARG A 764 8.74 -15.69 33.15
N ALA A 765 9.73 -15.40 33.99
CA ALA A 765 10.77 -14.40 33.82
C ALA A 765 12.13 -14.98 34.26
N LEU A 766 13.21 -14.28 33.96
CA LEU A 766 14.58 -14.69 34.25
C LEU A 766 15.29 -13.62 35.09
N ILE A 767 16.11 -14.04 36.04
CA ILE A 767 16.97 -13.15 36.82
C ILE A 767 18.38 -13.74 36.91
N GLY A 768 19.39 -12.90 37.04
CA GLY A 768 20.76 -13.37 37.15
C GLY A 768 21.77 -12.27 37.45
N GLN A 769 23.04 -12.65 37.47
CA GLN A 769 24.13 -11.68 37.46
C GLN A 769 25.24 -12.11 36.51
N SER A 770 25.95 -11.11 36.00
CA SER A 770 27.16 -11.25 35.21
C SER A 770 28.18 -10.20 35.63
N ARG A 771 29.46 -10.55 35.71
CA ARG A 771 30.57 -9.59 35.86
C ARG A 771 30.64 -8.57 34.73
N ARG A 772 29.98 -8.83 33.60
CA ARG A 772 29.96 -8.00 32.39
C ARG A 772 28.65 -7.24 32.18
N ALA A 773 27.69 -7.33 33.10
CA ALA A 773 26.43 -6.60 33.06
C ALA A 773 26.47 -5.37 33.99
N SER A 774 25.62 -4.38 33.75
CA SER A 774 25.39 -3.25 34.67
C SER A 774 24.20 -3.52 35.61
N ASP A 775 24.05 -2.68 36.64
CA ASP A 775 22.87 -2.70 37.53
C ASP A 775 21.68 -1.89 36.96
N THR A 776 21.90 -1.21 35.84
CA THR A 776 20.87 -0.55 35.01
C THR A 776 20.52 -1.44 33.82
N PHE A 777 19.49 -1.08 33.05
CA PHE A 777 19.11 -1.84 31.85
C PHE A 777 20.30 -1.95 30.87
N ASP A 778 20.76 -3.16 30.63
CA ASP A 778 21.83 -3.50 29.71
C ASP A 778 21.27 -4.31 28.54
N ARG A 779 21.23 -3.68 27.35
CA ARG A 779 20.68 -4.28 26.13
C ARG A 779 21.32 -5.62 25.74
N ALA A 780 22.57 -5.90 26.15
CA ALA A 780 23.22 -7.15 25.82
C ALA A 780 22.72 -8.32 26.69
N TRP A 781 22.25 -8.03 27.89
CA TRP A 781 21.91 -9.04 28.90
C TRP A 781 20.43 -9.08 29.24
N ASP A 782 19.78 -7.93 29.29
CA ASP A 782 18.40 -7.77 29.70
C ASP A 782 17.41 -7.97 28.54
N SER A 783 16.16 -8.22 28.92
CA SER A 783 15.04 -8.22 28.00
C SER A 783 13.88 -7.50 28.66
N GLY A 784 13.40 -6.44 28.02
CA GLY A 784 12.11 -5.84 28.38
C GLY A 784 10.96 -6.83 28.20
N MET A 785 9.82 -6.53 28.82
CA MET A 785 8.55 -7.15 28.49
C MET A 785 7.81 -6.33 27.42
N PRO A 786 7.20 -6.95 26.40
CA PRO A 786 6.32 -6.23 25.48
C PRO A 786 5.06 -5.69 26.18
N PRO A 787 4.34 -4.76 25.55
CA PRO A 787 3.02 -4.34 26.02
C PRO A 787 2.09 -5.54 26.22
N LEU A 788 1.48 -5.63 27.41
CA LEU A 788 0.63 -6.76 27.78
C LEU A 788 -0.76 -6.60 27.15
N ALA A 789 -1.27 -7.64 26.52
CA ALA A 789 -2.65 -7.72 26.03
C ALA A 789 -3.63 -8.29 27.08
N GLY A 790 -3.22 -8.30 28.36
CA GLY A 790 -3.92 -8.98 29.46
C GLY A 790 -3.56 -10.45 29.60
N GLY A 791 -4.03 -11.06 30.69
CA GLY A 791 -3.71 -12.45 31.07
C GLY A 791 -2.48 -12.59 31.96
N LEU A 792 -2.14 -13.83 32.32
CA LEU A 792 -1.15 -14.10 33.37
C LEU A 792 0.27 -13.76 32.89
N GLN A 793 0.95 -12.83 33.57
CA GLN A 793 2.34 -12.50 33.24
C GLN A 793 3.21 -12.37 34.49
N VAL A 794 4.44 -12.90 34.42
CA VAL A 794 5.52 -12.60 35.38
C VAL A 794 6.43 -11.54 34.78
N GLN A 795 6.74 -10.52 35.56
CA GLN A 795 7.73 -9.49 35.26
C GLN A 795 8.73 -9.37 36.40
N VAL A 796 9.94 -8.96 36.09
CA VAL A 796 11.01 -8.70 37.06
C VAL A 796 11.52 -7.27 36.92
N GLY A 797 12.01 -6.68 38.01
CA GLY A 797 12.51 -5.30 38.00
C GLY A 797 11.45 -4.29 37.51
N PRO A 798 11.81 -3.27 36.72
CA PRO A 798 10.89 -2.29 36.17
C PRO A 798 10.23 -2.80 34.88
N SER A 799 9.45 -3.89 34.97
CA SER A 799 8.72 -4.49 33.83
C SER A 799 9.61 -5.20 32.79
N LEU A 800 10.55 -6.03 33.25
CA LEU A 800 11.43 -6.84 32.40
C LEU A 800 10.98 -8.31 32.35
N TYR A 801 11.29 -8.99 31.25
CA TYR A 801 11.28 -10.46 31.18
C TYR A 801 12.57 -11.05 31.74
N ARG A 802 13.71 -10.37 31.54
CA ARG A 802 15.04 -10.80 31.97
C ARG A 802 15.80 -9.63 32.58
N ASP A 803 16.27 -9.80 33.83
CA ASP A 803 17.04 -8.81 34.62
C ASP A 803 18.37 -9.45 35.09
N ILE A 804 19.47 -9.12 34.40
CA ILE A 804 20.83 -9.59 34.69
C ILE A 804 21.66 -8.41 35.20
N ARG A 805 22.05 -8.47 36.47
CA ARG A 805 22.75 -7.36 37.14
C ARG A 805 24.25 -7.56 37.23
N GLY A 806 24.98 -6.52 37.64
CA GLY A 806 26.40 -6.61 37.96
C GLY A 806 26.66 -7.63 39.06
N ALA A 807 27.66 -8.49 38.87
CA ALA A 807 28.05 -9.51 39.86
C ALA A 807 28.81 -8.91 41.05
N GLY A 808 28.74 -9.58 42.21
CA GLY A 808 29.63 -9.31 43.36
C GLY A 808 28.96 -8.90 44.67
N ARG A 809 27.64 -8.64 44.68
CA ARG A 809 26.88 -8.32 45.90
C ARG A 809 25.53 -9.03 45.95
N ALA A 810 24.88 -8.99 47.11
CA ALA A 810 23.49 -9.39 47.26
C ALA A 810 22.59 -8.40 46.50
N GLN A 811 21.63 -8.91 45.73
CA GLN A 811 20.73 -8.11 44.90
C GLN A 811 19.27 -8.47 45.23
N THR A 812 18.39 -7.48 45.20
CA THR A 812 16.94 -7.68 45.34
C THR A 812 16.25 -7.43 44.01
N TYR A 813 15.54 -8.46 43.51
CA TYR A 813 14.72 -8.39 42.32
C TYR A 813 13.26 -8.26 42.74
N ARG A 814 12.57 -7.24 42.24
CA ARG A 814 11.12 -7.17 42.37
C ARG A 814 10.50 -8.13 41.37
N VAL A 815 9.59 -8.98 41.81
CA VAL A 815 8.79 -9.87 40.97
C VAL A 815 7.36 -9.38 41.01
N THR A 816 6.82 -8.99 39.86
CA THR A 816 5.43 -8.55 39.72
C THR A 816 4.67 -9.58 38.89
N LEU A 817 3.56 -10.06 39.45
CA LEU A 817 2.63 -10.96 38.78
C LEU A 817 1.39 -10.17 38.41
N THR A 818 0.94 -10.26 37.16
CA THR A 818 -0.28 -9.59 36.66
C THR A 818 -1.22 -10.60 36.01
N GLY A 819 -2.49 -10.22 35.84
CA GLY A 819 -3.55 -11.07 35.27
C GLY A 819 -3.89 -12.29 36.13
N LEU A 820 -3.67 -12.19 37.44
CA LEU A 820 -4.14 -13.17 38.41
C LEU A 820 -5.66 -13.12 38.51
N ARG A 821 -6.29 -14.23 38.90
CA ARG A 821 -7.73 -14.29 39.17
C ARG A 821 -7.95 -14.33 40.68
N PRO A 822 -8.64 -13.34 41.27
CA PRO A 822 -9.00 -13.39 42.68
C PRO A 822 -9.67 -14.71 43.06
N GLY A 823 -9.31 -15.26 44.22
CA GLY A 823 -9.76 -16.56 44.72
C GLY A 823 -8.99 -17.77 44.19
N THR A 824 -8.18 -17.64 43.13
CA THR A 824 -7.40 -18.76 42.56
C THR A 824 -6.08 -18.94 43.29
N GLU A 825 -5.68 -20.19 43.53
CA GLU A 825 -4.36 -20.53 44.07
C GLU A 825 -3.30 -20.59 42.97
N TYR A 826 -2.13 -20.00 43.26
CA TYR A 826 -0.97 -19.95 42.37
C TYR A 826 0.28 -20.46 43.08
N LYS A 827 1.18 -21.03 42.28
CA LYS A 827 2.50 -21.50 42.68
C LYS A 827 3.56 -20.65 41.99
N LEU A 828 4.34 -19.90 42.77
CA LEU A 828 5.53 -19.20 42.30
C LEU A 828 6.75 -20.12 42.52
N MET A 829 7.33 -20.59 41.42
CA MET A 829 8.49 -21.47 41.37
C MET A 829 9.77 -20.67 41.10
N LEU A 830 10.80 -20.94 41.90
CA LEU A 830 12.17 -20.51 41.69
C LEU A 830 13.00 -21.71 41.20
N GLY A 831 13.45 -21.67 39.96
CA GLY A 831 14.15 -22.77 39.30
C GLY A 831 15.53 -22.38 38.76
N ARG A 832 16.30 -23.37 38.32
CA ARG A 832 17.61 -23.18 37.66
C ARG A 832 17.43 -23.00 36.15
N LYS A 833 18.04 -21.95 35.57
CA LYS A 833 18.27 -21.86 34.12
C LYS A 833 19.70 -22.30 33.79
N LEU A 834 20.69 -21.67 34.41
CA LEU A 834 22.11 -22.03 34.32
C LEU A 834 22.64 -22.53 35.65
N LEU A 835 22.69 -21.65 36.65
CA LEU A 835 23.09 -21.94 38.03
C LEU A 835 22.11 -21.30 39.00
N TYR A 836 21.83 -22.00 40.10
CA TYR A 836 20.95 -21.52 41.14
C TYR A 836 21.75 -20.73 42.18
N ARG A 837 21.17 -19.65 42.71
CA ARG A 837 21.71 -18.90 43.84
C ARG A 837 20.68 -18.85 44.98
N ALA A 838 21.13 -19.08 46.20
CA ALA A 838 20.27 -19.01 47.38
C ALA A 838 19.56 -17.65 47.45
N ALA A 839 18.27 -17.69 47.77
CA ALA A 839 17.41 -16.52 47.75
C ALA A 839 16.36 -16.55 48.86
N THR A 840 16.05 -15.38 49.40
CA THR A 840 14.90 -15.15 50.27
C THR A 840 13.80 -14.48 49.45
N LEU A 841 12.65 -15.11 49.39
CA LEU A 841 11.44 -14.55 48.78
C LEU A 841 10.58 -13.94 49.89
N THR A 842 10.24 -12.66 49.76
CA THR A 842 9.33 -11.94 50.65
C THR A 842 8.06 -11.57 49.88
N ASP A 843 6.92 -12.02 50.38
CA ASP A 843 5.61 -11.63 49.88
C ASP A 843 5.28 -10.23 50.40
N ARG A 844 5.20 -9.24 49.50
CA ARG A 844 5.00 -7.83 49.88
C ARG A 844 3.61 -7.57 50.46
N ARG A 845 2.65 -8.46 50.20
CA ARG A 845 1.28 -8.33 50.70
C ARG A 845 1.15 -8.80 52.15
N THR A 846 1.76 -9.94 52.47
CA THR A 846 1.62 -10.58 53.79
C THR A 846 2.81 -10.30 54.71
N GLY A 847 3.93 -9.83 54.16
CA GLY A 847 5.22 -9.72 54.87
C GLY A 847 5.92 -11.06 55.08
N ALA A 848 5.30 -12.19 54.69
CA ALA A 848 5.86 -13.52 54.89
C ALA A 848 7.13 -13.69 54.06
N SER A 849 8.19 -14.18 54.69
CA SER A 849 9.48 -14.43 54.04
C SER A 849 9.87 -15.90 54.11
N LYS A 850 10.39 -16.46 53.02
CA LYS A 850 10.84 -17.85 52.95
C LYS A 850 12.18 -17.95 52.23
N TYR A 851 13.12 -18.66 52.86
CA TYR A 851 14.46 -18.89 52.33
C TYR A 851 14.50 -20.17 51.47
N TYR A 852 15.10 -20.07 50.29
CA TYR A 852 15.24 -21.14 49.31
C TYR A 852 16.72 -21.40 48.98
N PRO A 853 17.35 -22.43 49.57
CA PRO A 853 18.77 -22.72 49.36
C PRO A 853 19.06 -23.37 47.99
N ARG A 854 18.09 -24.06 47.37
CA ARG A 854 18.26 -24.82 46.12
C ARG A 854 17.05 -24.75 45.17
N GLY A 855 16.30 -23.66 45.22
CA GLY A 855 15.04 -23.48 44.51
C GLY A 855 13.86 -23.95 45.35
N GLY A 856 12.66 -23.70 44.86
CA GLY A 856 11.45 -24.15 45.53
C GLY A 856 10.19 -23.44 45.05
N THR A 857 9.09 -23.72 45.73
CA THR A 857 7.77 -23.22 45.36
C THR A 857 7.12 -22.52 46.56
N TYR A 858 6.63 -21.31 46.31
CA TYR A 858 5.77 -20.56 47.22
C TYR A 858 4.34 -20.63 46.70
N THR A 859 3.40 -21.04 47.55
CA THR A 859 1.98 -21.13 47.19
C THR A 859 1.23 -19.99 47.84
N PHE A 860 0.38 -19.31 47.08
CA PHE A 860 -0.44 -18.22 47.57
C PHE A 860 -1.78 -18.20 46.87
N ARG A 861 -2.80 -17.64 47.53
CA ARG A 861 -4.10 -17.39 46.91
C ARG A 861 -4.18 -15.94 46.47
N ALA A 862 -4.42 -15.71 45.18
CA ALA A 862 -4.57 -14.36 44.67
C ALA A 862 -5.85 -13.73 45.21
N THR A 863 -5.77 -12.49 45.65
CA THR A 863 -6.91 -11.70 46.14
C THR A 863 -7.18 -10.48 45.25
N GLN A 864 -6.26 -10.16 44.34
CA GLN A 864 -6.31 -9.10 43.34
C GLN A 864 -5.68 -9.62 42.04
N GLU A 865 -5.80 -8.88 40.95
CA GLU A 865 -5.22 -9.24 39.65
C GLU A 865 -3.69 -9.07 39.61
N THR A 866 -3.12 -8.34 40.56
CA THR A 866 -1.67 -8.11 40.70
C THR A 866 -1.19 -8.61 42.06
N HIS A 867 0.01 -9.20 42.09
CA HIS A 867 0.69 -9.62 43.32
C HIS A 867 2.20 -9.40 43.19
N GLU A 868 2.85 -8.92 44.24
CA GLU A 868 4.27 -8.59 44.21
C GLU A 868 5.10 -9.35 45.26
N PHE A 869 6.33 -9.69 44.89
CA PHE A 869 7.33 -10.28 45.77
C PHE A 869 8.65 -9.53 45.64
N ASP A 870 9.41 -9.48 46.73
CA ASP A 870 10.82 -9.09 46.71
C ASP A 870 11.68 -10.37 46.83
N LEU A 871 12.57 -10.59 45.87
CA LEU A 871 13.45 -11.75 45.83
C LEU A 871 14.90 -11.31 46.03
N ARG A 872 15.42 -11.51 47.24
CA ARG A 872 16.79 -11.16 47.60
C ARG A 872 17.72 -12.35 47.41
N THR A 873 18.75 -12.20 46.59
CA THR A 873 19.72 -13.25 46.26
C THR A 873 21.07 -12.98 46.91
N GLY A 874 21.84 -14.04 47.20
CA GLY A 874 23.21 -13.92 47.73
C GLY A 874 23.29 -13.65 49.23
N THR A 875 22.23 -13.94 49.98
CA THR A 875 22.22 -13.91 51.45
C THR A 875 22.53 -15.29 52.01
N GLY A 876 23.46 -15.36 52.97
CA GLY A 876 23.48 -16.41 53.98
C GLY A 876 22.24 -16.31 54.87
N ARG A 877 21.95 -17.37 55.64
CA ARG A 877 20.75 -17.46 56.51
C ARG A 877 20.49 -16.21 57.32
#